data_AF-A0A950N527-F1
#
_entry.id   AF-A0A950N527-F1
#
_cell.length_a   1.000
_cell.length_b   1.000
_cell.length_c   1.000
_cell.angle_alpha   90.00
_cell.angle_beta   90.00
_cell.angle_gamma   90.00
#
_symmetry.space_group_name_H-M   'P 1'
#
loop_
_entity.id
_entity.type
_entity.pdbx_description
1 polymer ?
#
loop_
_entity_poly.entity_id
_entity_poly.type
_entity_poly.pdbx_seq_one_letter_code
_entity_poly.pdbx_strand_id
1 'polypeptide(L)'
;MRRTLLTLAILASAVSFARGDGLLLADGRKLSGRVVEKADGYEVTVEGQTIGFAKADIKQWFKSPKEVLGDADKQVDDAKKLYSEAVVMTDEKAAESKFREALPKVQRARELYVEARELFPEGYPDLDAQLVNVMKLMRLVRERFHSQIASGEAPVKVKDAPAPKAIAKVAPLTPPPVEPTPPPQTPSEPAPVEPAAASVSMHDALAVMVDPAKRNDAPQRAAAMKIFRKASEAAGPLADVATAGWLFLARTDFEWGLSADTLVVKGPGGETTYKGHLDKRSDAISVLLLADRREVRIRTSDGKFITPPGAAEFKATDFKLLPEQKTDALDALQAFFKGLDAAKFESLDDKDVSEGVKFLALKVKELKGKAQPVDALSLFVAGPASALIEKNKGKPTPEIEAAFKDLGFEKSEYGSVWGRKEGIAMDDYRKWLSSGEYGMAIVQFNNDYKGMADVGVRYAMALLQLFRSLAENRNYQRAAYYFDQAASGSTPAARDHFLALAKSIRDEAPCNTCGGTHKVNCSACKGNKKVNAECTKCGGSGKLNSFNGVIPCTGCQGKGRYSNIDCPKCKASGKTECKGRGCTHEVPKPTFETFAEAFRCPLCQGRGSLMRHVAFPCTECSGIGLILQPKSDPSKLLK
;
A
#
# COMPACT_ATOMS: atom_id res chain seq x y z
N MET A 1 4.93 51.28 -27.60
CA MET A 1 4.59 50.11 -26.76
C MET A 1 5.05 48.75 -27.30
N ARG A 2 5.27 48.54 -28.61
CA ARG A 2 5.77 47.23 -29.14
C ARG A 2 7.26 46.92 -28.89
N ARG A 3 8.11 47.92 -28.63
CA ARG A 3 9.56 47.70 -28.34
C ARG A 3 9.86 47.30 -26.89
N THR A 4 9.00 47.64 -25.93
CA THR A 4 9.17 47.30 -24.51
C THR A 4 8.76 45.85 -24.18
N LEU A 5 7.89 45.25 -25.00
CA LEU A 5 7.49 43.84 -24.87
C LEU A 5 8.56 42.85 -25.38
N LEU A 6 9.40 43.26 -26.34
CA LEU A 6 10.46 42.40 -26.86
C LEU A 6 11.65 42.27 -25.88
N THR A 7 11.93 43.31 -25.09
CA THR A 7 13.01 43.30 -24.09
C THR A 7 12.67 42.44 -22.87
N LEU A 8 11.38 42.36 -22.50
CA LEU A 8 10.91 41.47 -21.42
C LEU A 8 10.88 39.98 -21.85
N ALA A 9 10.60 39.70 -23.13
CA ALA A 9 10.62 38.33 -23.67
C ALA A 9 12.04 37.74 -23.80
N ILE A 10 13.07 38.58 -24.00
CA ILE A 10 14.48 38.15 -24.05
C ILE A 10 15.08 37.95 -22.64
N LEU A 11 14.58 38.64 -21.62
CA LEU A 11 14.98 38.40 -20.21
C LEU A 11 14.29 37.18 -19.57
N ALA A 12 13.12 36.76 -20.06
CA ALA A 12 12.43 35.56 -19.57
C ALA A 12 12.92 34.24 -20.21
N SER A 13 13.61 34.29 -21.35
CA SER A 13 14.08 33.10 -22.10
C SER A 13 15.50 32.65 -21.76
N ALA A 14 16.22 33.39 -20.91
CA ALA A 14 17.58 33.05 -20.47
C ALA A 14 17.66 32.51 -19.04
N VAL A 15 16.52 32.20 -18.39
CA VAL A 15 16.51 31.32 -17.23
C VAL A 15 16.55 29.88 -17.75
N SER A 16 17.65 29.52 -18.41
CA SER A 16 18.04 28.12 -18.48
C SER A 16 18.03 27.64 -17.04
N PHE A 17 17.14 26.69 -16.71
CA PHE A 17 17.14 26.02 -15.42
C PHE A 17 18.51 25.36 -15.27
N ALA A 18 19.47 26.12 -14.75
CA ALA A 18 20.81 25.67 -14.52
C ALA A 18 20.68 24.52 -13.52
N ARG A 19 21.00 23.31 -14.00
CA ARG A 19 20.98 22.10 -13.18
C ARG A 19 21.81 22.39 -11.92
N GLY A 20 21.26 22.08 -10.75
CA GLY A 20 21.95 22.28 -9.48
C GLY A 20 23.18 21.38 -9.39
N ASP A 21 24.26 21.91 -8.81
CA ASP A 21 25.43 21.15 -8.42
C ASP A 21 25.20 20.50 -7.05
N GLY A 22 25.96 19.45 -6.75
CA GLY A 22 25.96 18.78 -5.45
C GLY A 22 27.19 19.15 -4.63
N LEU A 23 27.03 19.44 -3.35
CA LEU A 23 28.13 19.66 -2.41
C LEU A 23 28.03 18.72 -1.22
N LEU A 24 29.15 18.08 -0.91
CA LEU A 24 29.36 17.33 0.33
C LEU A 24 30.23 18.17 1.25
N LEU A 25 29.68 18.57 2.40
CA LEU A 25 30.40 19.33 3.41
C LEU A 25 31.31 18.42 4.25
N ALA A 26 32.31 19.01 4.90
CA ALA A 26 33.24 18.33 5.79
C ALA A 26 32.54 17.66 6.99
N ASP A 27 31.38 18.18 7.40
CA ASP A 27 30.53 17.61 8.45
C ASP A 27 29.58 16.50 7.97
N GLY A 28 29.65 16.13 6.68
CA GLY A 28 28.84 15.08 6.07
C GLY A 28 27.47 15.53 5.56
N ARG A 29 27.08 16.80 5.73
CA ARG A 29 25.84 17.31 5.12
C ARG A 29 25.97 17.38 3.61
N LYS A 30 24.87 17.03 2.92
CA LYS A 30 24.71 17.11 1.47
C LYS A 30 23.86 18.32 1.13
N LEU A 31 24.29 19.13 0.18
CA LEU A 31 23.55 20.30 -0.32
C LEU A 31 23.39 20.19 -1.83
N SER A 32 22.21 20.53 -2.32
CA SER A 32 21.92 20.65 -3.75
C SER A 32 21.55 22.08 -4.08
N GLY A 33 22.20 22.68 -5.06
CA GLY A 33 21.90 24.05 -5.45
C GLY A 33 22.87 24.59 -6.49
N ARG A 34 22.66 25.82 -6.94
CA ARG A 34 23.61 26.46 -7.85
C ARG A 34 24.86 26.86 -7.08
N VAL A 35 26.00 26.27 -7.42
CA VAL A 35 27.29 26.55 -6.78
C VAL A 35 28.08 27.55 -7.62
N VAL A 36 28.59 28.60 -6.97
CA VAL A 36 29.51 29.59 -7.55
C VAL A 36 30.78 29.59 -6.73
N GLU A 37 31.89 29.23 -7.35
CA GLU A 37 33.21 29.32 -6.70
C GLU A 37 33.66 30.78 -6.65
N LYS A 38 34.09 31.21 -5.45
CA LYS A 38 34.69 32.53 -5.17
C LYS A 38 36.12 32.34 -4.68
N ALA A 39 36.88 33.43 -4.63
CA ALA A 39 38.27 33.40 -4.15
C ALA A 39 38.39 32.75 -2.75
N ASP A 40 37.49 33.14 -1.83
CA ASP A 40 37.54 32.77 -0.41
C ASP A 40 36.66 31.57 -0.03
N GLY A 41 35.91 30.98 -0.97
CA GLY A 41 34.92 29.95 -0.65
C GLY A 41 33.96 29.63 -1.78
N TYR A 42 32.82 29.05 -1.43
CA TYR A 42 31.76 28.68 -2.37
C TYR A 42 30.44 29.31 -1.92
N GLU A 43 29.65 29.79 -2.88
CA GLU A 43 28.29 30.24 -2.65
C GLU A 43 27.30 29.26 -3.26
N VAL A 44 26.38 28.76 -2.45
CA VAL A 44 25.37 27.77 -2.84
C VAL A 44 24.01 28.42 -2.75
N THR A 45 23.28 28.46 -3.87
CA THR A 45 21.91 28.95 -3.89
C THR A 45 20.94 27.77 -3.82
N VAL A 46 20.26 27.62 -2.69
CA VAL A 46 19.27 26.57 -2.40
C VAL A 46 17.91 27.23 -2.22
N GLU A 47 16.90 26.86 -3.02
CA GLU A 47 15.53 27.40 -2.92
C GLU A 47 15.47 28.95 -2.89
N GLY A 48 16.34 29.60 -3.66
CA GLY A 48 16.42 31.07 -3.72
C GLY A 48 17.19 31.74 -2.59
N GLN A 49 17.75 30.98 -1.64
CA GLN A 49 18.65 31.48 -0.60
C GLN A 49 20.11 31.16 -0.93
N THR A 50 20.96 32.19 -0.95
CA THR A 50 22.41 32.02 -1.13
C THR A 50 23.12 31.85 0.21
N ILE A 51 23.90 30.78 0.35
CA ILE A 51 24.64 30.41 1.55
C ILE A 51 26.13 30.31 1.18
N GLY A 52 26.99 31.02 1.90
CA GLY A 52 28.45 30.95 1.72
C GLY A 52 29.10 29.90 2.63
N PHE A 53 30.05 29.14 2.08
CA PHE A 53 30.87 28.15 2.78
C PHE A 53 32.35 28.44 2.54
N ALA A 54 33.20 28.28 3.56
CA ALA A 54 34.64 28.37 3.36
C ALA A 54 35.15 27.12 2.62
N LYS A 55 36.29 27.22 1.93
CA LYS A 55 36.89 26.07 1.22
C LYS A 55 37.16 24.89 2.15
N ALA A 56 37.53 25.14 3.40
CA ALA A 56 37.77 24.11 4.41
C ALA A 56 36.50 23.36 4.86
N ASP A 57 35.31 23.96 4.68
CA ASP A 57 34.04 23.35 5.05
C ASP A 57 33.51 22.42 3.96
N ILE A 58 34.13 22.40 2.77
CA ILE A 58 33.69 21.61 1.63
C ILE A 58 34.63 20.43 1.45
N LYS A 59 34.06 19.23 1.57
CA LYS A 59 34.78 17.97 1.35
C LYS A 59 34.88 17.65 -0.14
N GLN A 60 33.78 17.82 -0.87
CA GLN A 60 33.72 17.49 -2.29
C GLN A 60 32.63 18.28 -3.01
N TRP A 61 32.92 18.72 -4.23
CA TRP A 61 31.97 19.37 -5.14
C TRP A 61 31.74 18.47 -6.36
N PHE A 62 30.48 18.23 -6.68
CA PHE A 62 30.03 17.43 -7.81
C PHE A 62 29.26 18.32 -8.79
N LYS A 63 29.74 18.41 -10.03
CA LYS A 63 29.09 19.19 -11.10
C LYS A 63 28.00 18.41 -11.83
N SER A 64 28.00 17.09 -11.67
CA SER A 64 26.99 16.23 -12.27
C SER A 64 26.81 14.94 -11.48
N PRO A 65 25.65 14.27 -11.62
CA PRO A 65 25.44 12.96 -11.04
C PRO A 65 26.48 11.92 -11.44
N LYS A 66 27.04 12.00 -12.67
CA LYS A 66 28.04 11.05 -13.16
C LYS A 66 29.31 11.04 -12.30
N GLU A 67 29.68 12.19 -11.72
CA GLU A 67 30.84 12.29 -10.82
C GLU A 67 30.59 11.60 -9.48
N VAL A 68 29.33 11.57 -9.00
CA VAL A 68 28.94 10.81 -7.80
C VAL A 68 28.85 9.32 -8.09
N LEU A 69 28.29 8.96 -9.25
CA LEU A 69 28.08 7.57 -9.63
C LEU A 69 29.40 6.81 -9.80
N GLY A 70 30.46 7.44 -10.28
CA GLY A 70 31.76 6.77 -10.49
C GLY A 70 31.61 5.46 -11.26
N ASP A 71 31.98 4.34 -10.64
CA ASP A 71 31.87 2.99 -11.23
C ASP A 71 30.49 2.33 -11.08
N ALA A 72 29.44 3.04 -10.66
CA ALA A 72 28.12 2.46 -10.41
C ALA A 72 27.57 1.71 -11.63
N ASP A 73 27.60 2.32 -12.82
CA ASP A 73 27.15 1.68 -14.07
C ASP A 73 27.91 0.36 -14.33
N LYS A 74 29.23 0.36 -14.09
CA LYS A 74 30.07 -0.83 -14.23
C LYS A 74 29.71 -1.92 -13.21
N GLN A 75 29.42 -1.55 -11.96
CA GLN A 75 28.95 -2.51 -10.95
C GLN A 75 27.61 -3.14 -11.35
N VAL A 76 26.71 -2.37 -11.95
CA VAL A 76 25.44 -2.87 -12.47
C VAL A 76 25.66 -3.86 -13.61
N ASP A 77 26.51 -3.52 -14.57
CA ASP A 77 26.78 -4.39 -15.73
C ASP A 77 27.50 -5.68 -15.33
N ASP A 78 28.49 -5.58 -14.43
CA ASP A 78 29.14 -6.76 -13.83
C ASP A 78 28.11 -7.67 -13.13
N ALA A 79 27.20 -7.08 -12.36
CA ALA A 79 26.16 -7.85 -11.67
C ALA A 79 25.13 -8.47 -12.63
N LYS A 80 24.74 -7.76 -13.70
CA LYS A 80 23.88 -8.31 -14.76
C LYS A 80 24.55 -9.50 -15.43
N LYS A 81 25.86 -9.40 -15.70
CA LYS A 81 26.65 -10.48 -16.29
C LYS A 81 26.67 -11.71 -15.36
N LEU A 82 27.02 -11.52 -14.09
CA LEU A 82 27.02 -12.59 -13.09
C LEU A 82 25.63 -13.25 -12.93
N TYR A 83 24.56 -12.44 -12.91
CA TYR A 83 23.18 -12.93 -12.87
C TYR A 83 22.85 -13.77 -14.11
N SER A 84 23.20 -13.27 -15.30
CA SER A 84 22.91 -13.96 -16.57
C SER A 84 23.68 -15.28 -16.69
N GLU A 85 24.95 -15.30 -16.26
CA GLU A 85 25.75 -16.52 -16.14
C GLU A 85 25.10 -17.51 -15.17
N ALA A 86 24.74 -17.08 -13.95
CA ALA A 86 24.14 -17.94 -12.94
C ALA A 86 22.81 -18.58 -13.37
N VAL A 87 21.98 -17.85 -14.12
CA VAL A 87 20.66 -18.33 -14.55
C VAL A 87 20.73 -19.47 -15.57
N VAL A 88 21.81 -19.55 -16.37
CA VAL A 88 22.00 -20.61 -17.38
C VAL A 88 22.84 -21.78 -16.87
N MET A 89 23.40 -21.69 -15.66
CA MET A 89 24.20 -22.76 -15.07
C MET A 89 23.33 -23.92 -14.61
N THR A 90 23.78 -25.14 -14.92
CA THR A 90 23.15 -26.38 -14.45
C THR A 90 23.63 -26.80 -13.06
N ASP A 91 24.84 -26.40 -12.65
CA ASP A 91 25.38 -26.62 -11.30
C ASP A 91 24.85 -25.54 -10.34
N GLU A 92 23.98 -25.96 -9.42
CA GLU A 92 23.35 -25.09 -8.43
C GLU A 92 24.35 -24.40 -7.50
N LYS A 93 25.44 -25.08 -7.10
CA LYS A 93 26.45 -24.49 -6.19
C LYS A 93 27.23 -23.38 -6.89
N ALA A 94 27.56 -23.62 -8.15
CA ALA A 94 28.26 -22.64 -8.96
C ALA A 94 27.36 -21.42 -9.27
N ALA A 95 26.07 -21.65 -9.53
CA ALA A 95 25.07 -20.57 -9.65
C ALA A 95 24.93 -19.77 -8.34
N GLU A 96 24.86 -20.42 -7.18
CA GLU A 96 24.80 -19.75 -5.87
C GLU A 96 26.01 -18.84 -5.64
N SER A 97 27.21 -19.32 -5.97
CA SER A 97 28.45 -18.52 -5.85
C SER A 97 28.38 -17.24 -6.69
N LYS A 98 27.84 -17.32 -7.91
CA LYS A 98 27.68 -16.17 -8.80
C LYS A 98 26.64 -15.17 -8.29
N PHE A 99 25.51 -15.65 -7.76
CA PHE A 99 24.53 -14.76 -7.11
C PHE A 99 25.10 -14.08 -5.86
N ARG A 100 25.91 -14.79 -5.06
CA ARG A 100 26.59 -14.24 -3.88
C ARG A 100 27.59 -13.15 -4.26
N GLU A 101 28.27 -13.28 -5.39
CA GLU A 101 29.18 -12.25 -5.94
C GLU A 101 28.43 -11.06 -6.55
N ALA A 102 27.30 -11.30 -7.21
CA ALA A 102 26.49 -10.26 -7.83
C ALA A 102 25.87 -9.31 -6.79
N LEU A 103 25.37 -9.84 -5.67
CA LEU A 103 24.62 -9.09 -4.67
C LEU A 103 25.35 -7.85 -4.12
N PRO A 104 26.60 -7.92 -3.63
CA PRO A 104 27.31 -6.74 -3.12
C PRO A 104 27.60 -5.70 -4.21
N LYS A 105 27.78 -6.11 -5.48
CA LYS A 105 27.97 -5.17 -6.60
C LYS A 105 26.70 -4.35 -6.85
N VAL A 106 25.54 -5.01 -6.91
CA VAL A 106 24.26 -4.31 -7.06
C VAL A 106 23.97 -3.41 -5.85
N GLN A 107 24.28 -3.88 -4.64
CA GLN A 107 24.08 -3.10 -3.43
C GLN A 107 24.94 -1.83 -3.43
N ARG A 108 26.21 -1.93 -3.82
CA ARG A 108 27.10 -0.77 -3.96
C ARG A 108 26.63 0.19 -5.05
N ALA A 109 26.20 -0.33 -6.20
CA ALA A 109 25.61 0.51 -7.25
C ALA A 109 24.39 1.28 -6.71
N ARG A 110 23.50 0.59 -5.99
CA ARG A 110 22.31 1.19 -5.39
C ARG A 110 22.67 2.33 -4.44
N GLU A 111 23.63 2.12 -3.54
CA GLU A 111 24.10 3.15 -2.60
C GLU A 111 24.58 4.41 -3.33
N LEU A 112 25.36 4.23 -4.42
CA LEU A 112 25.85 5.34 -5.25
C LEU A 112 24.72 6.07 -5.98
N TYR A 113 23.72 5.36 -6.51
CA TYR A 113 22.54 5.98 -7.12
C TYR A 113 21.68 6.74 -6.11
N VAL A 114 21.49 6.19 -4.91
CA VAL A 114 20.77 6.88 -3.83
C VAL A 114 21.52 8.15 -3.42
N GLU A 115 22.83 8.08 -3.26
CA GLU A 115 23.67 9.24 -2.94
C GLU A 115 23.62 10.31 -4.04
N ALA A 116 23.69 9.91 -5.30
CA ALA A 116 23.50 10.82 -6.43
C ALA A 116 22.10 11.45 -6.40
N ARG A 117 21.06 10.67 -6.09
CA ARG A 117 19.68 11.16 -6.03
C ARG A 117 19.43 12.15 -4.89
N GLU A 118 20.12 11.99 -3.76
CA GLU A 118 20.10 12.93 -2.64
C GLU A 118 20.79 14.25 -2.97
N LEU A 119 21.90 14.21 -3.71
CA LEU A 119 22.64 15.40 -4.15
C LEU A 119 21.98 16.12 -5.33
N PHE A 120 21.21 15.40 -6.15
CA PHE A 120 20.56 15.92 -7.36
C PHE A 120 19.06 15.58 -7.34
N PRO A 121 18.25 16.30 -6.52
CA PRO A 121 16.87 15.94 -6.30
C PRO A 121 15.93 16.23 -7.48
N GLU A 122 16.34 17.10 -8.41
CA GLU A 122 15.52 17.57 -9.53
C GLU A 122 16.30 17.54 -10.84
N GLY A 123 15.60 17.40 -11.97
CA GLY A 123 16.19 17.57 -13.31
C GLY A 123 16.90 16.35 -13.90
N TYR A 124 16.83 15.18 -13.25
CA TYR A 124 17.49 13.94 -13.69
C TYR A 124 16.55 12.71 -13.61
N PRO A 125 15.53 12.62 -14.48
CA PRO A 125 14.64 11.46 -14.52
C PRO A 125 15.39 10.14 -14.83
N ASP A 126 16.53 10.21 -15.51
CA ASP A 126 17.37 9.05 -15.82
C ASP A 126 17.96 8.40 -14.56
N LEU A 127 18.26 9.18 -13.50
CA LEU A 127 18.71 8.62 -12.22
C LEU A 127 17.63 7.79 -11.56
N ASP A 128 16.38 8.27 -11.59
CA ASP A 128 15.23 7.55 -11.05
C ASP A 128 15.02 6.24 -11.83
N ALA A 129 15.08 6.29 -13.16
CA ALA A 129 14.98 5.10 -14.01
C ALA A 129 16.12 4.09 -13.76
N GLN A 130 17.37 4.58 -13.66
CA GLN A 130 18.53 3.71 -13.39
C GLN A 130 18.46 3.08 -11.99
N LEU A 131 18.13 3.85 -10.95
CA LEU A 131 17.97 3.34 -9.60
C LEU A 131 16.88 2.26 -9.51
N VAL A 132 15.75 2.45 -10.21
CA VAL A 132 14.70 1.43 -10.36
C VAL A 132 15.26 0.17 -11.01
N ASN A 133 16.05 0.30 -12.09
CA ASN A 133 16.67 -0.85 -12.76
C ASN A 133 17.66 -1.58 -11.86
N VAL A 134 18.48 -0.87 -11.07
CA VAL A 134 19.41 -1.46 -10.11
C VAL A 134 18.65 -2.23 -9.03
N MET A 135 17.55 -1.68 -8.52
CA MET A 135 16.73 -2.35 -7.52
C MET A 135 15.99 -3.57 -8.08
N LYS A 136 15.47 -3.48 -9.31
CA LYS A 136 14.92 -4.62 -10.05
C LYS A 136 15.96 -5.75 -10.13
N LEU A 137 17.19 -5.42 -10.52
CA LEU A 137 18.29 -6.38 -10.55
C LEU A 137 18.62 -6.96 -9.16
N MET A 138 18.69 -6.11 -8.12
CA MET A 138 18.98 -6.54 -6.74
C MET A 138 17.93 -7.54 -6.25
N ARG A 139 16.66 -7.27 -6.56
CA ARG A 139 15.54 -8.14 -6.22
C ARG A 139 15.61 -9.47 -6.97
N LEU A 140 15.85 -9.44 -8.29
CA LEU A 140 16.03 -10.65 -9.09
C LEU A 140 17.16 -11.53 -8.55
N VAL A 141 18.31 -10.93 -8.18
CA VAL A 141 19.43 -11.64 -7.57
C VAL A 141 19.02 -12.27 -6.23
N ARG A 142 18.35 -11.53 -5.34
CA ARG A 142 17.88 -12.05 -4.03
C ARG A 142 16.85 -13.16 -4.17
N GLU A 143 15.84 -12.99 -5.03
CA GLU A 143 14.79 -13.99 -5.24
C GLU A 143 15.39 -15.30 -5.77
N ARG A 144 16.30 -15.23 -6.75
CA ARG A 144 16.98 -16.42 -7.26
C ARG A 144 17.87 -17.07 -6.21
N PHE A 145 18.66 -16.28 -5.48
CA PHE A 145 19.52 -16.75 -4.41
C PHE A 145 18.72 -17.52 -3.35
N HIS A 146 17.59 -16.98 -2.88
CA HIS A 146 16.76 -17.64 -1.88
C HIS A 146 15.99 -18.86 -2.44
N SER A 147 15.54 -18.81 -3.69
CA SER A 147 14.81 -19.93 -4.31
C SER A 147 15.68 -21.19 -4.49
N GLN A 148 16.97 -21.02 -4.81
CA GLN A 148 17.90 -22.15 -4.98
C GLN A 148 18.31 -22.76 -3.63
N ILE A 149 18.48 -21.92 -2.61
CA ILE A 149 18.76 -22.42 -1.24
C ILE A 149 17.56 -23.22 -0.71
N ALA A 150 16.34 -22.79 -1.01
CA ALA A 150 15.12 -23.47 -0.56
C ALA A 150 14.84 -24.79 -1.30
N SER A 151 15.36 -25.00 -2.53
CA SER A 151 15.15 -26.26 -3.27
C SER A 151 16.14 -27.37 -2.91
N GLY A 152 17.25 -27.06 -2.25
CA GLY A 152 18.33 -27.99 -1.89
C GLY A 152 18.14 -28.76 -0.59
N GLU A 153 16.92 -29.10 -0.18
CA GLU A 153 16.67 -29.86 1.05
C GLU A 153 17.09 -31.34 0.90
N ALA A 154 18.35 -31.63 1.25
CA ALA A 154 18.67 -32.87 1.93
C ALA A 154 18.23 -32.75 3.40
N PRO A 155 17.72 -33.83 4.04
CA PRO A 155 17.22 -33.76 5.42
C PRO A 155 18.36 -33.40 6.37
N VAL A 156 18.39 -32.14 6.82
CA VAL A 156 19.33 -31.68 7.84
C VAL A 156 18.87 -32.26 9.18
N LYS A 157 19.64 -33.21 9.73
CA LYS A 157 19.58 -33.58 11.15
C LYS A 157 19.91 -32.32 11.97
N VAL A 158 18.88 -31.73 12.56
CA VAL A 158 18.98 -30.61 13.49
C VAL A 158 19.81 -31.06 14.70
N LYS A 159 21.04 -30.56 14.79
CA LYS A 159 21.85 -30.63 16.02
C LYS A 159 21.52 -29.38 16.82
N ASP A 160 21.18 -29.58 18.09
CA ASP A 160 20.57 -28.62 19.02
C ASP A 160 21.14 -27.20 18.92
N ALA A 161 20.32 -26.28 18.41
CA ALA A 161 20.50 -24.85 18.60
C ALA A 161 19.96 -24.47 20.00
N PRO A 162 20.67 -23.61 20.76
CA PRO A 162 20.22 -23.20 22.08
C PRO A 162 18.91 -22.40 21.97
N ALA A 163 17.93 -22.81 22.78
CA ALA A 163 16.59 -22.23 22.79
C ALA A 163 16.61 -20.69 22.93
N PRO A 164 15.75 -19.96 22.20
CA PRO A 164 15.61 -18.53 22.36
C PRO A 164 15.19 -18.23 23.81
N LYS A 165 15.92 -17.32 24.47
CA LYS A 165 15.62 -16.87 25.83
C LYS A 165 14.17 -16.36 25.89
N ALA A 166 13.41 -16.93 26.81
CA ALA A 166 12.04 -16.54 27.10
C ALA A 166 11.95 -15.03 27.33
N ILE A 167 11.06 -14.39 26.58
CA ILE A 167 10.62 -13.03 26.84
C ILE A 167 10.03 -13.02 28.25
N ALA A 168 10.46 -12.06 29.06
CA ALA A 168 10.06 -11.93 30.46
C ALA A 168 8.53 -11.96 30.57
N LYS A 169 8.05 -12.90 31.38
CA LYS A 169 6.67 -13.08 31.79
C LYS A 169 6.17 -11.75 32.38
N VAL A 170 5.28 -11.07 31.66
CA VAL A 170 4.54 -9.92 32.18
C VAL A 170 3.83 -10.38 33.46
N ALA A 171 4.08 -9.67 34.55
CA ALA A 171 3.47 -9.96 35.84
C ALA A 171 1.94 -9.92 35.72
N PRO A 172 1.19 -10.84 36.36
CA PRO A 172 -0.27 -10.78 36.37
C PRO A 172 -0.72 -9.47 37.01
N LEU A 173 -1.51 -8.68 36.28
CA LEU A 173 -2.27 -7.59 36.87
C LEU A 173 -3.19 -8.19 37.92
N THR A 174 -3.12 -7.64 39.14
CA THR A 174 -4.03 -7.91 40.24
C THR A 174 -5.49 -7.81 39.76
N PRO A 175 -6.36 -8.80 40.09
CA PRO A 175 -7.77 -8.73 39.73
C PRO A 175 -8.44 -7.53 40.42
N PRO A 176 -9.39 -6.86 39.77
CA PRO A 176 -10.19 -5.80 40.38
C PRO A 176 -11.04 -6.35 41.55
N PRO A 177 -11.53 -5.46 42.45
CA PRO A 177 -12.28 -5.84 43.63
C PRO A 177 -13.53 -6.64 43.27
N VAL A 178 -13.74 -7.75 44.00
CA VAL A 178 -14.89 -8.65 43.88
C VAL A 178 -16.18 -7.88 44.11
N GLU A 179 -17.01 -7.76 43.07
CA GLU A 179 -18.41 -7.35 43.20
C GLU A 179 -19.23 -8.43 43.94
N PRO A 180 -20.24 -8.03 44.73
CA PRO A 180 -21.04 -8.95 45.52
C PRO A 180 -21.79 -9.95 44.66
N THR A 181 -21.68 -11.21 45.05
CA THR A 181 -22.24 -12.40 44.42
C THR A 181 -23.76 -12.28 44.25
N PRO A 182 -24.32 -12.41 43.04
CA PRO A 182 -25.77 -12.51 42.85
C PRO A 182 -26.31 -13.83 43.43
N PRO A 183 -27.60 -13.86 43.84
CA PRO A 183 -28.20 -15.02 44.50
C PRO A 183 -28.20 -16.28 43.60
N PRO A 184 -28.32 -17.48 44.20
CA PRO A 184 -28.17 -18.75 43.51
C PRO A 184 -29.14 -18.88 42.34
N GLN A 185 -28.61 -19.00 41.13
CA GLN A 185 -29.41 -19.31 39.95
C GLN A 185 -29.91 -20.76 40.07
N THR A 186 -31.23 -20.91 39.94
CA THR A 186 -31.98 -22.16 39.79
C THR A 186 -31.34 -23.03 38.71
N PRO A 187 -31.30 -24.38 38.85
CA PRO A 187 -30.67 -25.27 37.88
C PRO A 187 -31.29 -25.08 36.49
N SER A 188 -30.50 -24.52 35.57
CA SER A 188 -30.89 -24.40 34.16
C SER A 188 -31.05 -25.78 33.57
N GLU A 189 -32.20 -25.98 32.95
CA GLU A 189 -32.58 -27.11 32.09
C GLU A 189 -31.42 -27.48 31.14
N PRO A 190 -31.10 -28.78 30.97
CA PRO A 190 -29.98 -29.22 30.14
C PRO A 190 -30.15 -28.68 28.71
N ALA A 191 -29.13 -27.97 28.23
CA ALA A 191 -29.08 -27.46 26.87
C ALA A 191 -29.44 -28.58 25.88
N PRO A 192 -30.32 -28.33 24.89
CA PRO A 192 -30.68 -29.33 23.89
C PRO A 192 -29.41 -29.92 23.30
N VAL A 193 -29.26 -31.23 23.40
CA VAL A 193 -28.16 -31.99 22.79
C VAL A 193 -28.18 -31.64 21.31
N GLU A 194 -27.22 -30.82 20.88
CA GLU A 194 -27.04 -30.42 19.49
C GLU A 194 -26.94 -31.71 18.67
N PRO A 195 -27.91 -32.02 17.79
CA PRO A 195 -27.93 -33.28 17.08
C PRO A 195 -26.61 -33.42 16.31
N ALA A 196 -25.93 -34.55 16.50
CA ALA A 196 -24.65 -34.83 15.87
C ALA A 196 -24.76 -34.57 14.36
N ALA A 197 -24.26 -33.41 13.92
CA ALA A 197 -24.40 -32.98 12.55
C ALA A 197 -23.68 -34.00 11.67
N ALA A 198 -24.44 -34.63 10.76
CA ALA A 198 -23.89 -35.54 9.77
C ALA A 198 -22.68 -34.84 9.10
N SER A 199 -21.54 -35.54 9.05
CA SER A 199 -20.31 -34.98 8.48
C SER A 199 -20.52 -34.69 7.00
N VAL A 200 -20.74 -33.42 6.66
CA VAL A 200 -20.84 -32.94 5.27
C VAL A 200 -19.50 -33.20 4.59
N SER A 201 -19.52 -33.95 3.48
CA SER A 201 -18.33 -34.29 2.71
C SER A 201 -17.95 -33.16 1.74
N MET A 202 -16.73 -33.21 1.17
CA MET A 202 -16.35 -32.30 0.08
C MET A 202 -17.28 -32.45 -1.14
N HIS A 203 -17.74 -33.69 -1.41
CA HIS A 203 -18.70 -33.95 -2.47
C HIS A 203 -20.02 -33.20 -2.24
N ASP A 204 -20.55 -33.22 -1.02
CA ASP A 204 -21.78 -32.48 -0.67
C ASP A 204 -21.58 -30.97 -0.83
N ALA A 205 -20.42 -30.45 -0.43
CA ALA A 205 -20.08 -29.04 -0.59
C ALA A 205 -20.01 -28.63 -2.07
N LEU A 206 -19.42 -29.47 -2.93
CA LEU A 206 -19.43 -29.28 -4.38
C LEU A 206 -20.86 -29.32 -4.93
N ALA A 207 -21.69 -30.26 -4.49
CA ALA A 207 -23.09 -30.34 -4.93
C ALA A 207 -23.88 -29.07 -4.58
N VAL A 208 -23.62 -28.47 -3.41
CA VAL A 208 -24.16 -27.15 -3.05
C VAL A 208 -23.66 -26.09 -4.02
N MET A 209 -22.37 -26.07 -4.35
CA MET A 209 -21.80 -25.09 -5.28
C MET A 209 -22.36 -25.19 -6.71
N VAL A 210 -22.76 -26.37 -7.19
CA VAL A 210 -23.31 -26.55 -8.54
C VAL A 210 -24.79 -26.17 -8.61
N ASP A 211 -25.56 -26.49 -7.58
CA ASP A 211 -27.02 -26.32 -7.55
C ASP A 211 -27.43 -24.92 -7.01
N PRO A 212 -28.00 -24.02 -7.84
CA PRO A 212 -28.43 -22.69 -7.38
C PRO A 212 -29.42 -22.74 -6.21
N ALA A 213 -30.31 -23.74 -6.17
CA ALA A 213 -31.30 -23.84 -5.09
C ALA A 213 -30.60 -24.11 -3.75
N LYS A 214 -29.58 -24.98 -3.75
CA LYS A 214 -28.76 -25.26 -2.57
C LYS A 214 -27.85 -24.11 -2.18
N ARG A 215 -27.32 -23.35 -3.15
CA ARG A 215 -26.54 -22.12 -2.86
C ARG A 215 -27.41 -21.04 -2.22
N ASN A 216 -28.68 -20.95 -2.60
CA ASN A 216 -29.61 -19.98 -2.04
C ASN A 216 -30.12 -20.40 -0.66
N ASP A 217 -30.05 -21.69 -0.30
CA ASP A 217 -30.29 -22.18 1.05
C ASP A 217 -29.13 -21.79 2.00
N ALA A 218 -29.39 -20.83 2.89
CA ALA A 218 -28.36 -20.28 3.78
C ALA A 218 -27.69 -21.32 4.69
N PRO A 219 -28.42 -22.28 5.31
CA PRO A 219 -27.80 -23.36 6.09
C PRO A 219 -26.86 -24.24 5.26
N GLN A 220 -27.29 -24.71 4.08
CA GLN A 220 -26.45 -25.55 3.21
C GLN A 220 -25.24 -24.79 2.68
N ARG A 221 -25.42 -23.54 2.26
CA ARG A 221 -24.31 -22.66 1.85
C ARG A 221 -23.30 -22.48 2.98
N ALA A 222 -23.75 -22.22 4.21
CA ALA A 222 -22.86 -22.04 5.36
C ALA A 222 -22.08 -23.33 5.70
N ALA A 223 -22.74 -24.49 5.64
CA ALA A 223 -22.09 -25.79 5.84
C ALA A 223 -21.02 -26.07 4.77
N ALA A 224 -21.35 -25.89 3.49
CA ALA A 224 -20.41 -26.05 2.38
C ALA A 224 -19.23 -25.06 2.49
N MET A 225 -19.50 -23.80 2.84
CA MET A 225 -18.49 -22.77 3.06
C MET A 225 -17.45 -23.19 4.13
N LYS A 226 -17.90 -23.82 5.23
CA LYS A 226 -17.01 -24.31 6.29
C LYS A 226 -16.09 -25.43 5.80
N ILE A 227 -16.60 -26.33 4.95
CA ILE A 227 -15.80 -27.41 4.34
C ILE A 227 -14.73 -26.84 3.41
N PHE A 228 -15.11 -25.95 2.48
CA PHE A 228 -14.16 -25.31 1.58
C PHE A 228 -13.12 -24.47 2.32
N ARG A 229 -13.52 -23.73 3.37
CA ARG A 229 -12.57 -22.99 4.20
C ARG A 229 -11.56 -23.91 4.85
N LYS A 230 -11.99 -25.02 5.46
CA LYS A 230 -11.07 -26.00 6.04
C LYS A 230 -10.12 -26.60 4.99
N ALA A 231 -10.63 -26.91 3.80
CA ALA A 231 -9.80 -27.41 2.70
C ALA A 231 -8.83 -26.36 2.14
N SER A 232 -9.18 -25.07 2.20
CA SER A 232 -8.30 -23.97 1.78
C SER A 232 -7.09 -23.76 2.69
N GLU A 233 -7.15 -24.27 3.92
CA GLU A 233 -6.04 -24.24 4.88
C GLU A 233 -5.06 -25.42 4.66
N ALA A 234 -5.44 -26.42 3.87
CA ALA A 234 -4.56 -27.52 3.51
C ALA A 234 -3.39 -27.04 2.63
N ALA A 235 -2.29 -27.80 2.63
CA ALA A 235 -1.21 -27.57 1.68
C ALA A 235 -1.56 -28.19 0.31
N GLY A 236 -1.02 -27.59 -0.75
CA GLY A 236 -1.03 -28.15 -2.09
C GLY A 236 -2.09 -27.58 -3.03
N PRO A 237 -2.16 -28.10 -4.27
CA PRO A 237 -2.83 -27.45 -5.39
C PRO A 237 -4.35 -27.26 -5.18
N LEU A 238 -5.00 -28.15 -4.43
CA LEU A 238 -6.44 -28.05 -4.16
C LEU A 238 -6.81 -26.90 -3.22
N ALA A 239 -5.85 -26.34 -2.46
CA ALA A 239 -6.12 -25.26 -1.51
C ALA A 239 -6.63 -23.99 -2.20
N ASP A 240 -6.05 -23.63 -3.36
CA ASP A 240 -6.47 -22.44 -4.11
C ASP A 240 -7.83 -22.67 -4.81
N VAL A 241 -8.14 -23.90 -5.22
CA VAL A 241 -9.47 -24.25 -5.76
C VAL A 241 -10.52 -24.21 -4.65
N ALA A 242 -10.20 -24.77 -3.47
CA ALA A 242 -11.06 -24.68 -2.30
C ALA A 242 -11.27 -23.24 -1.85
N THR A 243 -10.23 -22.39 -1.94
CA THR A 243 -10.34 -20.95 -1.70
C THR A 243 -11.34 -20.30 -2.66
N ALA A 244 -11.31 -20.66 -3.95
CA ALA A 244 -12.28 -20.15 -4.92
C ALA A 244 -13.72 -20.57 -4.55
N GLY A 245 -13.94 -21.85 -4.22
CA GLY A 245 -15.25 -22.35 -3.77
C GLY A 245 -15.75 -21.66 -2.49
N TRP A 246 -14.86 -21.48 -1.51
CA TRP A 246 -15.16 -20.77 -0.28
C TRP A 246 -15.60 -19.33 -0.52
N LEU A 247 -14.81 -18.56 -1.28
CA LEU A 247 -15.10 -17.16 -1.58
C LEU A 247 -16.35 -16.99 -2.42
N PHE A 248 -16.59 -17.93 -3.34
CA PHE A 248 -17.81 -17.96 -4.13
C PHE A 248 -19.04 -18.10 -3.23
N LEU A 249 -19.03 -19.04 -2.29
CA LEU A 249 -20.13 -19.26 -1.34
C LEU A 249 -20.22 -18.20 -0.22
N ALA A 250 -19.21 -17.35 -0.05
CA ALA A 250 -19.25 -16.22 0.87
C ALA A 250 -20.16 -15.08 0.38
N ARG A 251 -20.58 -15.12 -0.88
CA ARG A 251 -21.49 -14.17 -1.51
C ARG A 251 -22.67 -14.89 -2.13
N THR A 252 -23.79 -14.19 -2.27
CA THR A 252 -24.98 -14.71 -2.95
C THR A 252 -24.82 -14.67 -4.46
N ASP A 253 -25.62 -15.47 -5.19
CA ASP A 253 -25.68 -15.40 -6.65
C ASP A 253 -26.01 -13.99 -7.15
N PHE A 254 -26.82 -13.23 -6.40
CA PHE A 254 -27.10 -11.83 -6.69
C PHE A 254 -25.87 -10.93 -6.57
N GLU A 255 -25.10 -11.05 -5.48
CA GLU A 255 -23.88 -10.26 -5.27
C GLU A 255 -22.80 -10.54 -6.33
N TRP A 256 -22.81 -11.75 -6.90
CA TRP A 256 -21.99 -12.10 -8.05
C TRP A 256 -22.57 -11.66 -9.40
N GLY A 257 -23.82 -11.23 -9.45
CA GLY A 257 -24.56 -10.93 -10.68
C GLY A 257 -24.90 -12.16 -11.52
N LEU A 258 -24.96 -13.34 -10.90
CA LEU A 258 -25.40 -14.59 -11.53
C LEU A 258 -26.93 -14.68 -11.64
N SER A 259 -27.62 -13.92 -10.79
CA SER A 259 -29.06 -13.73 -10.85
C SER A 259 -29.39 -12.27 -10.60
N ALA A 260 -30.48 -11.79 -11.20
CA ALA A 260 -31.03 -10.48 -10.88
C ALA A 260 -32.56 -10.51 -11.02
N ASP A 261 -33.23 -9.84 -10.10
CA ASP A 261 -34.62 -9.45 -10.26
C ASP A 261 -34.66 -8.27 -11.23
N THR A 262 -35.41 -8.44 -12.33
CA THR A 262 -35.57 -7.40 -13.35
C THR A 262 -36.92 -6.72 -13.15
N LEU A 263 -36.88 -5.43 -12.80
CA LEU A 263 -38.06 -4.58 -12.70
C LEU A 263 -38.15 -3.72 -13.96
N VAL A 264 -39.16 -3.98 -14.78
CA VAL A 264 -39.52 -3.18 -15.95
C VAL A 264 -40.63 -2.21 -15.55
N VAL A 265 -40.36 -0.91 -15.59
CA VAL A 265 -41.31 0.15 -15.21
C VAL A 265 -41.72 0.94 -16.44
N LYS A 266 -43.03 1.07 -16.66
CA LYS A 266 -43.59 1.97 -17.68
C LYS A 266 -44.00 3.27 -17.01
N GLY A 267 -43.36 4.36 -17.43
CA GLY A 267 -43.60 5.71 -16.93
C GLY A 267 -43.94 6.69 -18.05
N PRO A 268 -44.10 7.99 -17.72
CA PRO A 268 -44.43 9.04 -18.69
C PRO A 268 -43.37 9.20 -19.79
N GLY A 269 -42.10 8.94 -19.46
CA GLY A 269 -40.96 9.03 -20.38
C GLY A 269 -40.63 7.74 -21.14
N GLY A 270 -41.48 6.71 -21.06
CA GLY A 270 -41.25 5.40 -21.68
C GLY A 270 -40.94 4.28 -20.68
N GLU A 271 -40.35 3.20 -21.18
CA GLU A 271 -40.03 2.00 -20.42
C GLU A 271 -38.60 2.07 -19.87
N THR A 272 -38.44 1.86 -18.57
CA THR A 272 -37.13 1.81 -17.88
C THR A 272 -36.95 0.46 -17.21
N THR A 273 -35.78 -0.15 -17.37
CA THR A 273 -35.46 -1.44 -16.75
C THR A 273 -34.44 -1.26 -15.63
N TYR A 274 -34.76 -1.77 -14.46
CA TYR A 274 -33.86 -1.86 -13.31
C TYR A 274 -33.52 -3.33 -13.04
N LYS A 275 -32.26 -3.60 -12.69
CA LYS A 275 -31.79 -4.94 -12.33
C LYS A 275 -31.19 -4.89 -10.93
N GLY A 276 -31.69 -5.72 -10.03
CA GLY A 276 -31.27 -5.72 -8.63
C GLY A 276 -31.74 -6.94 -7.86
N HIS A 277 -31.73 -6.87 -6.54
CA HIS A 277 -32.30 -7.87 -5.65
C HIS A 277 -33.51 -7.29 -4.94
N LEU A 278 -34.63 -8.00 -5.01
CA LEU A 278 -35.85 -7.59 -4.39
C LEU A 278 -35.84 -7.96 -2.90
N ASP A 279 -35.70 -6.94 -2.07
CA ASP A 279 -35.86 -7.00 -0.62
C ASP A 279 -37.29 -6.58 -0.24
N LYS A 280 -38.11 -7.54 0.23
CA LYS A 280 -39.47 -7.26 0.68
C LYS A 280 -39.44 -6.79 2.14
N ARG A 281 -39.60 -5.48 2.36
CA ARG A 281 -39.57 -4.87 3.71
C ARG A 281 -40.92 -4.90 4.42
N SER A 282 -42.01 -4.87 3.67
CA SER A 282 -43.39 -5.04 4.17
C SER A 282 -44.30 -5.49 3.03
N ASP A 283 -45.58 -5.75 3.33
CA ASP A 283 -46.56 -6.06 2.28
C ASP A 283 -46.82 -4.89 1.31
N ALA A 284 -46.57 -3.66 1.76
CA ALA A 284 -46.78 -2.45 0.98
C ALA A 284 -45.50 -1.90 0.32
N ILE A 285 -44.31 -2.34 0.77
CA ILE A 285 -43.03 -1.77 0.35
C ILE A 285 -42.03 -2.89 0.06
N SER A 286 -41.61 -2.92 -1.20
CA SER A 286 -40.44 -3.68 -1.65
C SER A 286 -39.34 -2.72 -2.10
N VAL A 287 -38.09 -3.13 -1.95
CA VAL A 287 -36.92 -2.36 -2.38
C VAL A 287 -36.11 -3.23 -3.32
N LEU A 288 -35.90 -2.76 -4.54
CA LEU A 288 -34.95 -3.37 -5.45
C LEU A 288 -33.58 -2.75 -5.19
N LEU A 289 -32.69 -3.52 -4.58
CA LEU A 289 -31.29 -3.17 -4.33
C LEU A 289 -30.49 -3.37 -5.61
N LEU A 290 -30.00 -2.29 -6.21
CA LEU A 290 -29.16 -2.36 -7.41
C LEU A 290 -27.74 -2.83 -7.05
N ALA A 291 -26.96 -3.25 -8.07
CA ALA A 291 -25.58 -3.71 -7.89
C ALA A 291 -24.66 -2.66 -7.23
N ASP A 292 -24.94 -1.37 -7.43
CA ASP A 292 -24.22 -0.24 -6.80
C ASP A 292 -24.80 0.16 -5.44
N ARG A 293 -25.65 -0.70 -4.84
CA ARG A 293 -26.35 -0.51 -3.57
C ARG A 293 -27.35 0.64 -3.53
N ARG A 294 -27.68 1.23 -4.68
CA ARG A 294 -28.80 2.18 -4.75
C ARG A 294 -30.13 1.44 -4.66
N GLU A 295 -31.13 2.11 -4.08
CA GLU A 295 -32.47 1.54 -3.87
C GLU A 295 -33.43 2.05 -4.94
N VAL A 296 -34.21 1.16 -5.56
CA VAL A 296 -35.48 1.51 -6.21
C VAL A 296 -36.60 1.07 -5.27
N ARG A 297 -37.37 2.03 -4.74
CA ARG A 297 -38.49 1.70 -3.84
C ARG A 297 -39.75 1.47 -4.64
N ILE A 298 -40.45 0.38 -4.33
CA ILE A 298 -41.71 -0.04 -4.96
C ILE A 298 -42.76 0.00 -3.86
N ARG A 299 -43.73 0.91 -3.95
CA ARG A 299 -44.87 0.99 -3.04
C ARG A 299 -46.14 0.54 -3.75
N THR A 300 -46.95 -0.28 -3.09
CA THR A 300 -48.18 -0.88 -3.66
C THR A 300 -49.46 -0.54 -2.89
N SER A 301 -49.39 0.07 -1.70
CA SER A 301 -50.55 0.32 -0.82
C SER A 301 -51.63 1.22 -1.43
N ASP A 302 -51.23 2.28 -2.14
CA ASP A 302 -52.13 3.35 -2.61
C ASP A 302 -52.05 3.56 -4.13
N GLY A 303 -51.56 2.55 -4.84
CA GLY A 303 -51.17 2.59 -6.25
C GLY A 303 -49.75 2.09 -6.46
N LYS A 304 -49.33 1.95 -7.72
CA LYS A 304 -48.00 1.50 -8.11
C LYS A 304 -47.05 2.69 -8.15
N PHE A 305 -46.33 2.97 -7.06
CA PHE A 305 -45.35 4.06 -7.02
C PHE A 305 -43.93 3.51 -7.06
N ILE A 306 -43.09 4.15 -7.88
CA ILE A 306 -41.69 3.82 -8.03
C ILE A 306 -40.87 5.06 -7.67
N THR A 307 -39.88 4.88 -6.78
CA THR A 307 -38.88 5.90 -6.47
C THR A 307 -37.52 5.41 -6.96
N PRO A 308 -37.03 5.90 -8.12
CA PRO A 308 -35.70 5.57 -8.60
C PRO A 308 -34.59 6.22 -7.75
N PRO A 309 -33.34 5.75 -7.87
CA PRO A 309 -32.21 6.36 -7.17
C PRO A 309 -32.01 7.83 -7.54
N GLY A 310 -32.11 8.72 -6.56
CA GLY A 310 -31.88 10.16 -6.74
C GLY A 310 -32.95 10.88 -7.56
N ALA A 311 -34.10 10.25 -7.82
CA ALA A 311 -35.21 10.85 -8.55
C ALA A 311 -36.46 10.95 -7.66
N ALA A 312 -37.41 11.80 -8.07
CA ALA A 312 -38.70 11.90 -7.41
C ALA A 312 -39.53 10.63 -7.63
N GLU A 313 -40.37 10.31 -6.64
CA GLU A 313 -41.37 9.26 -6.75
C GLU A 313 -42.36 9.58 -7.87
N PHE A 314 -42.71 8.57 -8.67
CA PHE A 314 -43.75 8.70 -9.68
C PHE A 314 -44.71 7.52 -9.65
N LYS A 315 -45.95 7.78 -10.06
CA LYS A 315 -46.97 6.75 -10.24
C LYS A 315 -46.69 6.02 -11.54
N ALA A 316 -46.25 4.77 -11.46
CA ALA A 316 -46.07 3.90 -12.63
C ALA A 316 -47.44 3.55 -13.22
N THR A 317 -47.56 3.62 -14.55
CA THR A 317 -48.75 3.13 -15.25
C THR A 317 -48.80 1.61 -15.18
N ASP A 318 -47.63 0.98 -15.32
CA ASP A 318 -47.44 -0.43 -15.06
C ASP A 318 -46.01 -0.73 -14.62
N PHE A 319 -45.83 -1.85 -13.94
CA PHE A 319 -44.51 -2.45 -13.77
C PHE A 319 -44.62 -3.98 -13.83
N LYS A 320 -43.58 -4.60 -14.38
CA LYS A 320 -43.40 -6.04 -14.42
C LYS A 320 -42.15 -6.40 -13.66
N LEU A 321 -42.30 -7.20 -12.62
CA LEU A 321 -41.19 -7.79 -11.89
C LEU A 321 -40.95 -9.20 -12.42
N LEU A 322 -39.72 -9.47 -12.85
CA LEU A 322 -39.25 -10.77 -13.31
C LEU A 322 -38.22 -11.27 -12.29
N PRO A 323 -38.63 -12.10 -11.32
CA PRO A 323 -37.73 -12.55 -10.28
C PRO A 323 -36.67 -13.51 -10.81
N GLU A 324 -35.50 -13.49 -10.19
CA GLU A 324 -34.41 -14.47 -10.37
C GLU A 324 -34.04 -14.76 -11.83
N GLN A 325 -33.96 -13.72 -12.68
CA GLN A 325 -33.48 -13.91 -14.03
C GLN A 325 -32.02 -14.37 -14.01
N LYS A 326 -31.78 -15.57 -14.53
CA LYS A 326 -30.46 -16.14 -14.73
C LYS A 326 -29.70 -15.33 -15.77
N THR A 327 -28.42 -15.11 -15.52
CA THR A 327 -27.52 -14.46 -16.48
C THR A 327 -26.72 -15.48 -17.27
N ASP A 328 -26.23 -15.11 -18.46
CA ASP A 328 -25.32 -15.96 -19.26
C ASP A 328 -24.07 -16.37 -18.45
N ALA A 329 -23.67 -15.55 -17.46
CA ALA A 329 -22.58 -15.86 -16.54
C ALA A 329 -22.90 -17.07 -15.64
N LEU A 330 -24.14 -17.20 -15.16
CA LEU A 330 -24.59 -18.38 -14.41
C LEU A 330 -24.58 -19.62 -15.30
N ASP A 331 -25.09 -19.51 -16.53
CA ASP A 331 -25.09 -20.63 -17.48
C ASP A 331 -23.66 -21.10 -17.81
N ALA A 332 -22.73 -20.15 -18.01
CA ALA A 332 -21.32 -20.46 -18.22
C ALA A 332 -20.70 -21.16 -17.00
N LEU A 333 -21.01 -20.69 -15.79
CA LEU A 333 -20.52 -21.29 -14.55
C LEU A 333 -21.09 -22.71 -14.35
N GLN A 334 -22.38 -22.91 -14.64
CA GLN A 334 -23.01 -24.22 -14.60
C GLN A 334 -22.44 -25.18 -15.65
N ALA A 335 -22.15 -24.69 -16.85
CA ALA A 335 -21.50 -25.49 -17.89
C ALA A 335 -20.10 -25.94 -17.46
N PHE A 336 -19.32 -25.05 -16.83
CA PHE A 336 -18.02 -25.40 -16.26
C PHE A 336 -18.14 -26.49 -15.19
N PHE A 337 -19.06 -26.33 -14.23
CA PHE A 337 -19.26 -27.33 -13.18
C PHE A 337 -19.81 -28.66 -13.70
N LYS A 338 -20.60 -28.68 -14.77
CA LYS A 338 -21.03 -29.92 -15.42
C LYS A 338 -19.87 -30.67 -16.09
N GLY A 339 -18.86 -29.93 -16.57
CA GLY A 339 -17.64 -30.52 -17.11
C GLY A 339 -16.71 -31.07 -16.03
N LEU A 340 -16.74 -30.48 -14.83
CA LEU A 340 -16.03 -30.99 -13.66
C LEU A 340 -16.82 -32.14 -13.03
N ASP A 341 -16.42 -33.37 -13.31
CA ASP A 341 -16.97 -34.52 -12.59
C ASP A 341 -16.67 -34.37 -11.07
N ALA A 342 -17.71 -34.15 -10.27
CA ALA A 342 -17.59 -33.93 -8.83
C ALA A 342 -16.92 -35.12 -8.13
N ALA A 343 -17.08 -36.33 -8.67
CA ALA A 343 -16.40 -37.53 -8.17
C ALA A 343 -14.89 -37.52 -8.46
N LYS A 344 -14.47 -36.79 -9.49
CA LYS A 344 -13.06 -36.62 -9.86
C LYS A 344 -12.42 -35.39 -9.26
N PHE A 345 -13.13 -34.55 -8.49
CA PHE A 345 -12.56 -33.28 -8.02
C PHE A 345 -11.22 -33.46 -7.26
N GLU A 346 -11.11 -34.52 -6.46
CA GLU A 346 -9.87 -34.87 -5.73
C GLU A 346 -8.79 -35.48 -6.63
N SER A 347 -9.18 -36.00 -7.79
CA SER A 347 -8.33 -36.67 -8.78
C SER A 347 -8.26 -35.92 -10.13
N LEU A 348 -8.60 -34.63 -10.17
CA LEU A 348 -8.59 -33.85 -11.41
C LEU A 348 -7.17 -33.85 -11.96
N ASP A 349 -7.02 -34.37 -13.16
CA ASP A 349 -5.74 -34.32 -13.85
C ASP A 349 -5.48 -32.90 -14.37
N ASP A 350 -4.22 -32.61 -14.68
CA ASP A 350 -3.82 -31.26 -15.09
C ASP A 350 -4.46 -30.86 -16.43
N LYS A 351 -4.88 -31.85 -17.24
CA LYS A 351 -5.52 -31.62 -18.53
C LYS A 351 -6.95 -31.12 -18.34
N ASP A 352 -7.75 -31.78 -17.51
CA ASP A 352 -9.12 -31.40 -17.18
C ASP A 352 -9.15 -29.98 -16.58
N VAL A 353 -8.22 -29.69 -15.66
CA VAL A 353 -8.11 -28.34 -15.07
C VAL A 353 -7.72 -27.30 -16.13
N SER A 354 -6.77 -27.61 -17.01
CA SER A 354 -6.34 -26.71 -18.08
C SER A 354 -7.46 -26.43 -19.08
N GLU A 355 -8.23 -27.44 -19.48
CA GLU A 355 -9.39 -27.31 -20.35
C GLU A 355 -10.50 -26.47 -19.70
N GLY A 356 -10.78 -26.70 -18.42
CA GLY A 356 -11.72 -25.89 -17.64
C GLY A 356 -11.31 -24.41 -17.55
N VAL A 357 -10.03 -24.13 -17.29
CA VAL A 357 -9.48 -22.77 -17.29
C VAL A 357 -9.63 -22.09 -18.65
N LYS A 358 -9.33 -22.80 -19.75
CA LYS A 358 -9.50 -22.26 -21.12
C LYS A 358 -10.97 -21.96 -21.43
N PHE A 359 -11.88 -22.87 -21.10
CA PHE A 359 -13.31 -22.69 -21.29
C PHE A 359 -13.81 -21.44 -20.57
N LEU A 360 -13.48 -21.29 -19.29
CA LEU A 360 -13.89 -20.14 -18.50
C LEU A 360 -13.27 -18.83 -19.02
N ALA A 361 -12.00 -18.83 -19.42
CA ALA A 361 -11.35 -17.64 -19.98
C ALA A 361 -12.05 -17.15 -21.26
N LEU A 362 -12.39 -18.06 -22.17
CA LEU A 362 -13.18 -17.75 -23.37
C LEU A 362 -14.54 -17.17 -23.01
N LYS A 363 -15.23 -17.75 -22.02
CA LYS A 363 -16.55 -17.26 -21.57
C LYS A 363 -16.47 -15.88 -20.92
N VAL A 364 -15.46 -15.62 -20.09
CA VAL A 364 -15.25 -14.28 -19.54
C VAL A 364 -15.02 -13.26 -20.64
N LYS A 365 -14.23 -13.59 -21.68
CA LYS A 365 -14.00 -12.70 -22.82
C LYS A 365 -15.30 -12.38 -23.56
N GLU A 366 -16.12 -13.39 -23.84
CA GLU A 366 -17.45 -13.25 -24.46
C GLU A 366 -18.37 -12.33 -23.62
N LEU A 367 -18.45 -12.61 -22.31
CA LEU A 367 -19.36 -11.93 -21.39
C LEU A 367 -18.93 -10.49 -21.08
N LYS A 368 -17.62 -10.21 -21.02
CA LYS A 368 -17.09 -8.84 -20.93
C LYS A 368 -17.54 -8.00 -22.13
N GLY A 369 -17.51 -8.58 -23.34
CA GLY A 369 -18.02 -7.92 -24.55
C GLY A 369 -19.51 -7.57 -24.49
N LYS A 370 -20.28 -8.30 -23.68
CA LYS A 370 -21.71 -8.07 -23.41
C LYS A 370 -21.97 -7.22 -22.16
N ALA A 371 -20.92 -6.68 -21.52
CA ALA A 371 -20.99 -5.98 -20.23
C ALA A 371 -21.68 -6.81 -19.11
N GLN A 372 -21.54 -8.14 -19.16
CA GLN A 372 -22.04 -9.02 -18.10
C GLN A 372 -21.02 -9.14 -16.95
N PRO A 373 -21.49 -9.45 -15.72
CA PRO A 373 -20.61 -9.67 -14.58
C PRO A 373 -19.78 -10.95 -14.77
N VAL A 374 -18.47 -10.85 -14.54
CA VAL A 374 -17.51 -11.94 -14.80
C VAL A 374 -16.62 -12.27 -13.62
N ASP A 375 -16.86 -11.68 -12.45
CA ASP A 375 -15.95 -11.81 -11.31
C ASP A 375 -15.99 -13.22 -10.70
N ALA A 376 -17.16 -13.86 -10.63
CA ALA A 376 -17.28 -15.25 -10.19
C ALA A 376 -16.50 -16.20 -11.13
N LEU A 377 -16.67 -16.04 -12.44
CA LEU A 377 -15.94 -16.82 -13.44
C LEU A 377 -14.42 -16.56 -13.35
N SER A 378 -14.02 -15.31 -13.16
CA SER A 378 -12.60 -14.94 -12.99
C SER A 378 -11.98 -15.59 -11.75
N LEU A 379 -12.74 -15.69 -10.66
CA LEU A 379 -12.33 -16.38 -9.43
C LEU A 379 -12.09 -17.88 -9.68
N PHE A 380 -13.00 -18.53 -10.42
CA PHE A 380 -12.86 -19.95 -10.80
C PHE A 380 -11.80 -20.20 -11.87
N VAL A 381 -11.30 -19.18 -12.56
CA VAL A 381 -10.06 -19.31 -13.33
C VAL A 381 -8.83 -19.17 -12.41
N ALA A 382 -8.83 -18.19 -11.52
CA ALA A 382 -7.68 -17.87 -10.68
C ALA A 382 -7.26 -19.04 -9.76
N GLY A 383 -8.22 -19.72 -9.12
CA GLY A 383 -7.92 -20.83 -8.20
C GLY A 383 -7.22 -22.02 -8.88
N PRO A 384 -7.85 -22.67 -9.88
CA PRO A 384 -7.27 -23.81 -10.56
C PRO A 384 -6.01 -23.46 -11.36
N ALA A 385 -5.93 -22.26 -11.94
CA ALA A 385 -4.71 -21.86 -12.61
C ALA A 385 -3.55 -21.59 -11.63
N SER A 386 -3.82 -21.07 -10.42
CA SER A 386 -2.81 -20.99 -9.35
C SER A 386 -2.26 -22.38 -9.00
N ALA A 387 -3.14 -23.38 -8.92
CA ALA A 387 -2.79 -24.77 -8.68
C ALA A 387 -1.91 -25.37 -9.79
N LEU A 388 -2.25 -25.10 -11.06
CA LEU A 388 -1.45 -25.53 -12.21
C LEU A 388 -0.08 -24.83 -12.26
N ILE A 389 -0.01 -23.56 -11.90
CA ILE A 389 1.26 -22.82 -11.81
C ILE A 389 2.15 -23.41 -10.72
N GLU A 390 1.60 -23.76 -9.56
CA GLU A 390 2.33 -24.42 -8.47
C GLU A 390 2.96 -25.72 -8.95
N LYS A 391 2.15 -26.62 -9.55
CA LYS A 391 2.61 -27.90 -10.10
C LYS A 391 3.71 -27.73 -11.16
N ASN A 392 3.60 -26.69 -11.99
CA ASN A 392 4.58 -26.34 -13.01
C ASN A 392 5.75 -25.47 -12.50
N LYS A 393 6.10 -25.58 -11.21
CA LYS A 393 7.24 -24.87 -10.59
C LYS A 393 7.19 -23.34 -10.79
N GLY A 394 5.99 -22.76 -10.72
CA GLY A 394 5.78 -21.33 -10.85
C GLY A 394 5.70 -20.80 -12.29
N LYS A 395 5.57 -21.68 -13.29
CA LYS A 395 5.44 -21.27 -14.71
C LYS A 395 4.10 -21.75 -15.29
N PRO A 396 3.23 -20.85 -15.78
CA PRO A 396 2.06 -21.28 -16.54
C PRO A 396 2.49 -21.91 -17.88
N THR A 397 1.70 -22.84 -18.40
CA THR A 397 1.86 -23.29 -19.78
C THR A 397 1.45 -22.17 -20.75
N PRO A 398 1.90 -22.19 -22.02
CA PRO A 398 1.54 -21.15 -23.00
C PRO A 398 0.04 -20.92 -23.13
N GLU A 399 -0.75 -21.99 -22.99
CA GLU A 399 -2.21 -21.92 -23.10
C GLU A 399 -2.85 -21.26 -21.86
N ILE A 400 -2.33 -21.54 -20.66
CA ILE A 400 -2.78 -20.88 -19.42
C ILE A 400 -2.39 -19.40 -19.46
N GLU A 401 -1.19 -19.09 -19.93
CA GLU A 401 -0.73 -17.72 -20.11
C GLU A 401 -1.62 -16.95 -21.11
N ALA A 402 -2.01 -17.57 -22.23
CA ALA A 402 -2.94 -16.96 -23.17
C ALA A 402 -4.32 -16.72 -22.52
N ALA A 403 -4.84 -17.69 -21.78
CA ALA A 403 -6.10 -17.57 -21.05
C ALA A 403 -6.06 -16.44 -20.01
N PHE A 404 -4.94 -16.29 -19.28
CA PHE A 404 -4.72 -15.20 -18.33
C PHE A 404 -4.70 -13.83 -18.98
N LYS A 405 -3.99 -13.68 -20.11
CA LYS A 405 -3.98 -12.42 -20.87
C LYS A 405 -5.38 -12.04 -21.35
N ASP A 406 -6.16 -12.99 -21.85
CA ASP A 406 -7.56 -12.77 -22.25
C ASP A 406 -8.46 -12.32 -21.08
N LEU A 407 -8.10 -12.70 -19.86
CA LEU A 407 -8.80 -12.30 -18.63
C LEU A 407 -8.34 -10.94 -18.08
N GLY A 408 -7.29 -10.34 -18.67
CA GLY A 408 -6.65 -9.13 -18.16
C GLY A 408 -5.71 -9.37 -16.99
N PHE A 409 -5.24 -10.62 -16.81
CA PHE A 409 -4.14 -10.91 -15.91
C PHE A 409 -2.83 -10.63 -16.62
N GLU A 410 -1.95 -9.97 -15.88
CA GLU A 410 -0.60 -9.65 -16.28
C GLU A 410 0.36 -10.41 -15.38
N LYS A 411 1.57 -10.66 -15.87
CA LYS A 411 2.64 -11.19 -15.03
C LYS A 411 3.27 -10.01 -14.29
N SER A 412 3.48 -10.14 -12.98
CA SER A 412 4.26 -9.16 -12.23
C SER A 412 5.64 -8.99 -12.88
N GLU A 413 6.06 -7.74 -13.10
CA GLU A 413 7.42 -7.46 -13.58
C GLU A 413 8.49 -7.99 -12.63
N TYR A 414 8.11 -8.20 -11.38
CA TYR A 414 9.01 -8.48 -10.31
C TYR A 414 8.84 -9.90 -9.73
N GLY A 415 8.10 -10.80 -10.39
CA GLY A 415 7.92 -12.14 -9.85
C GLY A 415 7.28 -13.15 -10.81
N SER A 416 7.06 -14.36 -10.30
CA SER A 416 6.29 -15.42 -10.98
C SER A 416 4.78 -15.31 -10.76
N VAL A 417 4.33 -14.29 -10.06
CA VAL A 417 2.92 -14.09 -9.72
C VAL A 417 2.18 -13.45 -10.90
N TRP A 418 0.99 -13.98 -11.18
CA TRP A 418 0.08 -13.43 -12.18
C TRP A 418 -1.10 -12.77 -11.50
N GLY A 419 -1.60 -11.65 -12.00
CA GLY A 419 -2.69 -10.94 -11.33
C GLY A 419 -3.35 -9.94 -12.24
N ARG A 420 -4.55 -9.47 -11.88
CA ARG A 420 -5.00 -8.16 -12.39
C ARG A 420 -4.10 -7.07 -11.81
N LYS A 421 -4.07 -5.88 -12.42
CA LYS A 421 -3.19 -4.79 -11.99
C LYS A 421 -3.31 -4.45 -10.51
N GLU A 422 -4.52 -4.46 -9.96
CA GLU A 422 -4.79 -4.22 -8.55
C GLU A 422 -4.20 -5.31 -7.65
N GLY A 423 -4.25 -6.57 -8.07
CA GLY A 423 -3.63 -7.68 -7.35
C GLY A 423 -2.11 -7.60 -7.36
N ILE A 424 -1.52 -7.33 -8.55
CA ILE A 424 -0.07 -7.15 -8.70
C ILE A 424 0.41 -5.99 -7.84
N ALA A 425 -0.33 -4.89 -7.80
CA ALA A 425 -0.02 -3.76 -6.92
C ALA A 425 0.07 -4.21 -5.45
N MET A 426 -0.86 -5.04 -4.97
CA MET A 426 -0.83 -5.53 -3.57
C MET A 426 0.36 -6.47 -3.31
N ASP A 427 0.69 -7.33 -4.26
CA ASP A 427 1.88 -8.18 -4.17
C ASP A 427 3.17 -7.33 -4.12
N ASP A 428 3.28 -6.33 -5.00
CA ASP A 428 4.42 -5.40 -5.02
C ASP A 428 4.50 -4.55 -3.76
N TYR A 429 3.37 -4.04 -3.26
CA TYR A 429 3.29 -3.33 -1.99
C TYR A 429 3.91 -4.14 -0.85
N ARG A 430 3.56 -5.43 -0.72
CA ARG A 430 4.08 -6.28 0.36
C ARG A 430 5.58 -6.48 0.24
N LYS A 431 6.08 -6.64 -0.98
CA LYS A 431 7.51 -6.80 -1.24
C LYS A 431 8.27 -5.49 -0.96
N TRP A 432 7.69 -4.36 -1.31
CA TRP A 432 8.17 -3.04 -0.92
C TRP A 432 8.17 -2.82 0.60
N LEU A 433 7.11 -3.26 1.28
CA LEU A 433 7.02 -3.17 2.73
C LEU A 433 8.13 -3.97 3.40
N SER A 434 8.39 -5.19 2.90
CA SER A 434 9.43 -6.08 3.42
C SER A 434 10.85 -5.59 3.15
N SER A 435 11.07 -4.76 2.12
CA SER A 435 12.40 -4.27 1.79
C SER A 435 12.86 -3.11 2.65
N GLY A 436 11.94 -2.38 3.30
CA GLY A 436 12.24 -1.17 4.06
C GLY A 436 12.52 0.07 3.19
N GLU A 437 12.46 -0.06 1.86
CA GLU A 437 12.85 0.97 0.90
C GLU A 437 11.69 1.90 0.53
N TYR A 438 11.04 2.49 1.53
CA TYR A 438 9.75 3.17 1.36
C TYR A 438 9.79 4.35 0.40
N GLY A 439 10.88 5.13 0.40
CA GLY A 439 11.04 6.30 -0.49
C GLY A 439 10.94 5.92 -1.97
N MET A 440 11.64 4.86 -2.37
CA MET A 440 11.61 4.34 -3.73
C MET A 440 10.32 3.58 -4.03
N ALA A 441 9.82 2.82 -3.06
CA ALA A 441 8.53 2.15 -3.18
C ALA A 441 7.42 3.13 -3.57
N ILE A 442 7.37 4.31 -2.94
CA ILE A 442 6.39 5.35 -3.28
C ILE A 442 6.54 5.82 -4.73
N VAL A 443 7.77 6.10 -5.18
CA VAL A 443 8.01 6.57 -6.55
C VAL A 443 7.58 5.51 -7.55
N GLN A 444 8.05 4.27 -7.37
CA GLN A 444 7.77 3.18 -8.30
C GLN A 444 6.29 2.79 -8.29
N PHE A 445 5.70 2.63 -7.10
CA PHE A 445 4.28 2.29 -6.97
C PHE A 445 3.38 3.37 -7.58
N ASN A 446 3.75 4.65 -7.42
CA ASN A 446 3.04 5.73 -8.10
C ASN A 446 3.26 5.66 -9.62
N ASN A 447 4.44 5.37 -10.12
CA ASN A 447 4.66 5.25 -11.57
C ASN A 447 3.84 4.10 -12.18
N ASP A 448 3.80 2.95 -11.50
CA ASP A 448 3.16 1.73 -11.99
C ASP A 448 1.63 1.78 -11.86
N TYR A 449 1.12 2.41 -10.80
CA TYR A 449 -0.29 2.32 -10.40
C TYR A 449 -1.02 3.67 -10.25
N LYS A 450 -0.42 4.78 -10.68
CA LYS A 450 -1.07 6.11 -10.64
C LYS A 450 -2.35 6.11 -11.48
N GLY A 451 -3.39 6.71 -10.90
CA GLY A 451 -4.70 6.85 -11.53
C GLY A 451 -5.62 5.65 -11.32
N MET A 452 -5.15 4.55 -10.71
CA MET A 452 -6.04 3.46 -10.32
C MET A 452 -7.02 3.93 -9.25
N ALA A 453 -8.31 3.68 -9.49
CA ALA A 453 -9.39 4.02 -8.57
C ALA A 453 -9.58 2.99 -7.44
N ASP A 454 -8.84 1.88 -7.49
CA ASP A 454 -8.95 0.80 -6.52
C ASP A 454 -8.60 1.25 -5.09
N VAL A 455 -9.43 0.86 -4.13
CA VAL A 455 -9.29 1.24 -2.72
C VAL A 455 -8.03 0.63 -2.11
N GLY A 456 -7.70 -0.63 -2.43
CA GLY A 456 -6.50 -1.31 -1.95
C GLY A 456 -5.23 -0.63 -2.42
N VAL A 457 -5.15 -0.26 -3.70
CA VAL A 457 -4.01 0.48 -4.30
C VAL A 457 -3.76 1.82 -3.58
N ARG A 458 -4.81 2.59 -3.34
CA ARG A 458 -4.71 3.88 -2.62
C ARG A 458 -4.30 3.68 -1.17
N TYR A 459 -4.83 2.63 -0.53
CA TYR A 459 -4.48 2.28 0.84
C TYR A 459 -3.01 1.88 0.96
N ALA A 460 -2.51 1.02 0.08
CA ALA A 460 -1.11 0.62 0.03
C ALA A 460 -0.18 1.84 -0.13
N MET A 461 -0.51 2.78 -1.03
CA MET A 461 0.25 4.02 -1.19
C MET A 461 0.27 4.88 0.10
N ALA A 462 -0.88 5.04 0.76
CA ALA A 462 -0.96 5.77 2.04
C ALA A 462 -0.14 5.08 3.14
N LEU A 463 -0.15 3.75 3.20
CA LEU A 463 0.66 2.98 4.14
C LEU A 463 2.16 3.10 3.84
N LEU A 464 2.60 3.02 2.59
CA LEU A 464 4.01 3.25 2.24
C LEU A 464 4.49 4.63 2.70
N GLN A 465 3.65 5.66 2.58
CA GLN A 465 3.95 7.00 3.08
C GLN A 465 4.03 7.07 4.60
N LEU A 466 3.16 6.35 5.31
CA LEU A 466 3.24 6.23 6.77
C LEU A 466 4.53 5.52 7.20
N PHE A 467 4.87 4.39 6.60
CA PHE A 467 6.08 3.65 6.91
C PHE A 467 7.35 4.46 6.61
N ARG A 468 7.37 5.22 5.50
CA ARG A 468 8.42 6.20 5.24
C ARG A 468 8.54 7.23 6.36
N SER A 469 7.41 7.79 6.80
CA SER A 469 7.38 8.81 7.84
C SER A 469 7.86 8.27 9.19
N LEU A 470 7.51 7.02 9.53
CA LEU A 470 8.00 6.31 10.71
C LEU A 470 9.51 6.05 10.65
N ALA A 471 10.02 5.60 9.50
CA ALA A 471 11.44 5.35 9.29
C ALA A 471 12.27 6.63 9.44
N GLU A 472 11.84 7.72 8.78
CA GLU A 472 12.53 9.00 8.78
C GLU A 472 12.24 9.87 10.03
N ASN A 473 11.26 9.49 10.86
CA ASN A 473 10.73 10.27 11.99
C ASN A 473 10.33 11.71 11.61
N ARG A 474 9.69 11.90 10.45
CA ARG A 474 9.26 13.20 9.93
C ARG A 474 8.16 13.02 8.89
N ASN A 475 7.58 14.14 8.41
CA ASN A 475 6.61 14.16 7.32
C ASN A 475 5.28 13.43 7.59
N TYR A 476 4.90 13.21 8.84
CA TYR A 476 3.63 12.54 9.21
C TYR A 476 2.38 13.24 8.65
N GLN A 477 2.40 14.57 8.54
CA GLN A 477 1.30 15.32 7.91
C GLN A 477 1.12 14.96 6.43
N ARG A 478 2.22 14.62 5.74
CA ARG A 478 2.14 14.11 4.36
C ARG A 478 1.50 12.73 4.36
N ALA A 479 1.85 11.84 5.28
CA ALA A 479 1.18 10.53 5.40
C ALA A 479 -0.33 10.68 5.66
N ALA A 480 -0.74 11.55 6.59
CA ALA A 480 -2.15 11.84 6.85
C ALA A 480 -2.88 12.35 5.60
N TYR A 481 -2.24 13.22 4.81
CA TYR A 481 -2.80 13.71 3.54
C TYR A 481 -3.05 12.59 2.52
N TYR A 482 -2.17 11.59 2.41
CA TYR A 482 -2.41 10.45 1.53
C TYR A 482 -3.61 9.60 1.97
N PHE A 483 -3.88 9.51 3.27
CA PHE A 483 -5.12 8.89 3.76
C PHE A 483 -6.37 9.72 3.40
N ASP A 484 -6.32 11.06 3.48
CA ASP A 484 -7.44 11.90 3.00
C ASP A 484 -7.70 11.71 1.50
N GLN A 485 -6.63 11.62 0.71
CA GLN A 485 -6.74 11.33 -0.72
C GLN A 485 -7.33 9.95 -0.97
N ALA A 486 -6.90 8.93 -0.23
CA ALA A 486 -7.47 7.59 -0.31
C ALA A 486 -8.97 7.58 0.06
N ALA A 487 -9.40 8.46 0.98
CA ALA A 487 -10.80 8.63 1.35
C ALA A 487 -11.67 9.18 0.20
N SER A 488 -11.08 9.95 -0.71
CA SER A 488 -11.80 10.61 -1.81
C SER A 488 -12.20 9.60 -2.89
N GLY A 489 -13.50 9.41 -3.10
CA GLY A 489 -14.03 8.45 -4.09
C GLY A 489 -14.04 6.99 -3.64
N SER A 490 -13.82 6.73 -2.35
CA SER A 490 -13.96 5.41 -1.73
C SER A 490 -15.37 5.17 -1.21
N THR A 491 -15.69 3.92 -0.87
CA THR A 491 -16.96 3.59 -0.20
C THR A 491 -17.07 4.32 1.15
N PRO A 492 -18.28 4.56 1.69
CA PRO A 492 -18.44 5.25 2.98
C PRO A 492 -17.63 4.62 4.13
N ALA A 493 -17.61 3.28 4.22
CA ALA A 493 -16.83 2.56 5.23
C ALA A 493 -15.32 2.79 5.07
N ALA A 494 -14.80 2.70 3.84
CA ALA A 494 -13.39 2.94 3.56
C ALA A 494 -12.99 4.40 3.79
N ARG A 495 -13.84 5.35 3.38
CA ARG A 495 -13.65 6.78 3.64
C ARG A 495 -13.55 7.07 5.13
N ASP A 496 -14.50 6.58 5.92
CA ASP A 496 -14.50 6.78 7.37
C ASP A 496 -13.26 6.17 8.04
N HIS A 497 -12.87 4.96 7.61
CA HIS A 497 -11.65 4.29 8.07
C HIS A 497 -10.39 5.11 7.78
N PHE A 498 -10.22 5.59 6.54
CA PHE A 498 -9.05 6.40 6.17
C PHE A 498 -9.01 7.74 6.90
N LEU A 499 -10.15 8.41 7.08
CA LEU A 499 -10.22 9.65 7.85
C LEU A 499 -9.86 9.43 9.33
N ALA A 500 -10.27 8.30 9.92
CA ALA A 500 -9.88 7.92 11.27
C ALA A 500 -8.37 7.61 11.37
N LEU A 501 -7.75 6.96 10.37
CA LEU A 501 -6.29 6.80 10.33
C LEU A 501 -5.57 8.15 10.19
N ALA A 502 -6.01 9.00 9.27
CA ALA A 502 -5.46 10.35 9.08
C ALA A 502 -5.54 11.17 10.37
N LYS A 503 -6.68 11.12 11.08
CA LYS A 503 -6.86 11.77 12.39
C LYS A 503 -5.90 11.21 13.44
N SER A 504 -5.77 9.89 13.56
CA SER A 504 -4.83 9.25 14.49
C SER A 504 -3.39 9.73 14.26
N ILE A 505 -2.99 9.85 12.98
CA ILE A 505 -1.67 10.38 12.62
C ILE A 505 -1.54 11.85 13.03
N ARG A 506 -2.54 12.70 12.78
CA ARG A 506 -2.45 14.12 13.12
C ARG A 506 -2.41 14.38 14.62
N ASP A 507 -3.17 13.61 15.39
CA ASP A 507 -3.30 13.78 16.84
C ASP A 507 -2.00 13.35 17.56
N GLU A 508 -1.36 12.27 17.09
CA GLU A 508 -0.21 11.66 17.78
C GLU A 508 1.14 11.95 17.11
N ALA A 509 1.18 12.53 15.90
CA ALA A 509 2.43 12.77 15.21
C ALA A 509 3.26 13.88 15.88
N PRO A 510 4.59 13.68 15.97
CA PRO A 510 5.47 14.73 16.46
C PRO A 510 5.44 15.95 15.54
N CYS A 511 5.69 17.13 16.11
CA CYS A 511 5.77 18.38 15.34
C CYS A 511 6.84 18.29 14.24
N ASN A 512 6.45 18.54 12.98
CA ASN A 512 7.35 18.50 11.81
C ASN A 512 8.57 19.42 11.94
N THR A 513 8.48 20.50 12.72
CA THR A 513 9.58 21.48 12.87
C THR A 513 10.66 20.99 13.84
N CYS A 514 10.29 20.32 14.93
CA CYS A 514 11.25 19.86 15.94
C CYS A 514 11.42 18.35 16.03
N GLY A 515 10.70 17.58 15.20
CA GLY A 515 10.73 16.11 15.23
C GLY A 515 10.31 15.53 16.58
N GLY A 516 9.41 16.20 17.30
CA GLY A 516 8.91 15.76 18.61
C GLY A 516 9.73 16.21 19.81
N THR A 517 10.96 16.70 19.64
CA THR A 517 11.84 17.08 20.76
C THR A 517 11.42 18.33 21.54
N HIS A 518 10.37 19.03 21.09
CA HIS A 518 9.95 20.35 21.55
C HIS A 518 11.05 21.44 21.53
N LYS A 519 12.20 21.17 20.91
CA LYS A 519 13.38 22.04 20.90
C LYS A 519 13.89 22.18 19.47
N VAL A 520 14.07 23.41 19.01
CA VAL A 520 14.65 23.72 17.69
C VAL A 520 15.97 24.46 17.87
N ASN A 521 16.84 24.41 16.86
CA ASN A 521 18.06 25.21 16.86
C ASN A 521 17.71 26.69 17.01
N CYS A 522 18.37 27.36 17.94
CA CYS A 522 18.09 28.76 18.24
C CYS A 522 18.38 29.61 16.99
N SER A 523 17.35 30.28 16.47
CA SER A 523 17.47 31.07 15.22
C SER A 523 18.54 32.16 15.28
N ALA A 524 18.88 32.67 16.47
CA ALA A 524 19.88 33.73 16.66
C ALA A 524 21.33 33.21 16.56
N CYS A 525 21.61 32.01 17.08
CA CYS A 525 22.97 31.45 17.10
C CYS A 525 23.14 30.24 16.18
N LYS A 526 22.07 29.80 15.50
CA LYS A 526 22.01 28.61 14.64
C LYS A 526 22.56 27.34 15.32
N GLY A 527 22.36 27.21 16.64
CA GLY A 527 22.88 26.08 17.44
C GLY A 527 24.28 26.29 18.07
N ASN A 528 25.03 27.32 17.66
CA ASN A 528 26.42 27.52 18.10
C ASN A 528 26.59 27.99 19.56
N LYS A 529 25.49 28.18 20.30
CA LYS A 529 25.42 28.67 21.69
C LYS A 529 25.93 30.10 21.90
N LYS A 530 26.78 30.61 21.00
CA LYS A 530 27.39 31.93 21.04
C LYS A 530 26.98 32.78 19.84
N VAL A 531 26.94 34.10 20.02
CA VAL A 531 26.69 35.08 18.97
C VAL A 531 27.71 36.20 19.04
N ASN A 532 27.95 36.84 17.91
CA ASN A 532 28.63 38.13 17.88
C ASN A 532 27.53 39.20 17.93
N ALA A 533 27.50 40.00 18.99
CA ALA A 533 26.52 41.07 19.13
C ALA A 533 27.18 42.43 18.96
N GLU A 534 26.51 43.33 18.25
CA GLU A 534 26.95 44.71 18.16
C GLU A 534 26.93 45.37 19.54
N CYS A 535 27.93 46.20 19.82
CA CYS A 535 28.00 46.90 21.08
C CYS A 535 26.92 47.98 21.13
N THR A 536 25.90 47.75 21.95
CA THR A 536 24.76 48.67 22.13
C THR A 536 25.17 50.09 22.53
N LYS A 537 26.28 50.23 23.28
CA LYS A 537 26.79 51.56 23.68
C LYS A 537 27.23 52.42 22.49
N CYS A 538 27.80 51.83 21.45
CA CYS A 538 28.35 52.57 20.30
C CYS A 538 27.69 52.23 18.96
N GLY A 539 26.59 51.47 18.97
CA GLY A 539 25.90 51.03 17.76
C GLY A 539 26.79 50.31 16.75
N GLY A 540 27.70 49.43 17.20
CA GLY A 540 28.59 48.69 16.29
C GLY A 540 29.87 49.41 15.85
N SER A 541 29.95 50.73 16.00
CA SER A 541 31.06 51.54 15.46
C SER A 541 32.41 51.36 16.16
N GLY A 542 32.42 50.82 17.38
CA GLY A 542 33.61 50.75 18.24
C GLY A 542 34.04 52.11 18.81
N LYS A 543 33.31 53.18 18.53
CA LYS A 543 33.69 54.57 18.84
C LYS A 543 32.51 55.33 19.45
N LEU A 544 32.80 56.27 20.36
CA LEU A 544 31.81 57.16 20.96
C LEU A 544 32.23 58.60 20.69
N ASN A 545 31.27 59.46 20.34
CA ASN A 545 31.51 60.89 20.24
C ASN A 545 31.46 61.49 21.66
N SER A 546 32.59 62.06 22.09
CA SER A 546 32.71 62.86 23.30
C SER A 546 32.89 64.33 22.92
N PHE A 547 32.68 65.25 23.85
CA PHE A 547 32.91 66.69 23.64
C PHE A 547 34.34 67.01 23.15
N ASN A 548 35.31 66.14 23.45
CA ASN A 548 36.71 66.29 23.05
C ASN A 548 37.12 65.39 21.86
N GLY A 549 36.16 64.90 21.06
CA GLY A 549 36.42 64.08 19.86
C GLY A 549 35.97 62.62 19.98
N VAL A 550 36.47 61.78 19.07
CA VAL A 550 36.06 60.38 18.94
C VAL A 550 36.94 59.48 19.83
N ILE A 551 36.37 58.91 20.88
CA ILE A 551 37.07 58.01 21.80
C ILE A 551 36.67 56.54 21.54
N PRO A 552 37.56 55.55 21.79
CA PRO A 552 37.19 54.14 21.68
C PRO A 552 36.10 53.80 22.70
N CYS A 553 35.08 53.04 22.26
CA CYS A 553 33.99 52.63 23.13
C CYS A 553 34.52 51.73 24.25
N THR A 554 34.42 52.18 25.50
CA THR A 554 34.89 51.45 26.69
C THR A 554 34.15 50.14 26.91
N GLY A 555 32.90 50.03 26.44
CA GLY A 555 32.11 48.80 26.55
C GLY A 555 32.70 47.63 25.76
N CYS A 556 33.03 47.86 24.48
CA CYS A 556 33.60 46.82 23.60
C CYS A 556 35.10 46.93 23.39
N GLN A 557 35.78 47.78 24.16
CA GLN A 557 37.22 48.06 24.04
C GLN A 557 37.62 48.43 22.59
N GLY A 558 36.81 49.27 21.94
CA GLY A 558 37.07 49.71 20.57
C GLY A 558 36.71 48.71 19.46
N LYS A 559 36.30 47.47 19.76
CA LYS A 559 36.04 46.43 18.75
C LYS A 559 34.72 46.57 18.02
N GLY A 560 33.80 47.39 18.52
CA GLY A 560 32.45 47.58 17.97
C GLY A 560 31.48 46.43 18.22
N ARG A 561 31.97 45.25 18.57
CA ARG A 561 31.18 44.04 18.81
C ARG A 561 31.70 43.25 20.01
N TYR A 562 30.80 42.57 20.69
CA TYR A 562 31.13 41.53 21.65
C TYR A 562 31.19 40.19 20.91
N SER A 563 32.39 39.60 20.84
CA SER A 563 32.58 38.28 20.23
C SER A 563 32.40 37.17 21.26
N ASN A 564 31.88 36.03 20.82
CA ASN A 564 31.76 34.81 21.63
C ASN A 564 30.93 34.97 22.92
N ILE A 565 29.96 35.89 22.94
CA ILE A 565 29.03 35.99 24.07
C ILE A 565 27.97 34.90 23.99
N ASP A 566 27.52 34.44 25.15
CA ASP A 566 26.42 33.50 25.24
C ASP A 566 25.17 34.07 24.59
N CYS A 567 24.53 33.27 23.74
CA CYS A 567 23.37 33.71 22.99
C CYS A 567 22.24 34.06 23.96
N PRO A 568 21.77 35.32 24.00
CA PRO A 568 20.79 35.76 24.99
C PRO A 568 19.43 35.08 24.79
N LYS A 569 19.11 34.67 23.56
CA LYS A 569 17.84 34.02 23.21
C LYS A 569 17.73 32.59 23.73
N CYS A 570 18.83 31.82 23.70
CA CYS A 570 18.83 30.43 24.15
C CYS A 570 19.59 30.20 25.45
N LYS A 571 20.16 31.26 26.06
CA LYS A 571 20.97 31.20 27.29
C LYS A 571 22.06 30.12 27.18
N ALA A 572 22.86 30.18 26.11
CA ALA A 572 23.91 29.20 25.79
C ALA A 572 23.48 27.74 25.57
N SER A 573 22.19 27.40 25.59
CA SER A 573 21.75 26.03 25.31
C SER A 573 21.88 25.65 23.82
N GLY A 574 21.91 26.65 22.94
CA GLY A 574 21.89 26.47 21.49
C GLY A 574 20.50 26.10 20.94
N LYS A 575 19.52 25.84 21.81
CA LYS A 575 18.16 25.41 21.45
C LYS A 575 17.11 26.36 22.04
N THR A 576 15.97 26.49 21.37
CA THR A 576 14.81 27.23 21.88
C THR A 576 13.58 26.34 21.78
N GLU A 577 12.58 26.60 22.62
CA GLU A 577 11.29 25.91 22.55
C GLU A 577 10.68 26.04 21.15
N CYS A 578 10.14 24.94 20.66
CA CYS A 578 9.50 24.90 19.37
C CYS A 578 8.15 25.61 19.44
N LYS A 579 7.99 26.68 18.66
CA LYS A 579 6.71 27.39 18.51
C LYS A 579 5.86 26.85 17.35
N GLY A 580 6.13 25.61 16.91
CA GLY A 580 5.33 24.96 15.88
C GLY A 580 3.89 24.79 16.35
N ARG A 581 2.91 24.97 15.45
CA ARG A 581 1.49 24.81 15.78
C ARG A 581 1.25 23.40 16.35
N GLY A 582 0.67 23.32 17.55
CA GLY A 582 0.40 22.05 18.24
C GLY A 582 1.59 21.42 18.97
N CYS A 583 2.78 22.04 18.94
CA CYS A 583 3.93 21.55 19.69
C CYS A 583 3.87 22.07 21.13
N THR A 584 3.32 21.29 22.06
CA THR A 584 3.17 21.70 23.48
C THR A 584 4.14 21.00 24.42
N HIS A 585 4.65 19.83 24.05
CA HIS A 585 5.56 19.04 24.86
C HIS A 585 6.41 18.12 23.99
N GLU A 586 7.38 17.45 24.62
CA GLU A 586 8.19 16.44 23.96
C GLU A 586 7.34 15.19 23.69
N VAL A 587 7.30 14.76 22.44
CA VAL A 587 6.56 13.58 21.99
C VAL A 587 7.58 12.49 21.65
N PRO A 588 7.45 11.28 22.22
CA PRO A 588 8.34 10.18 21.88
C PRO A 588 8.22 9.83 20.39
N LYS A 589 9.28 9.25 19.81
CA LYS A 589 9.24 8.78 18.42
C LYS A 589 8.07 7.79 18.28
N PRO A 590 7.06 8.08 17.43
CA PRO A 590 5.90 7.21 17.31
C PRO A 590 6.30 5.89 16.63
N THR A 591 5.65 4.82 17.04
CA THR A 591 5.66 3.54 16.33
C THR A 591 4.39 3.41 15.49
N PHE A 592 4.26 2.31 14.75
CA PHE A 592 3.02 2.07 14.01
C PHE A 592 1.81 1.96 14.95
N GLU A 593 2.00 1.32 16.11
CA GLU A 593 1.00 1.10 17.16
C GLU A 593 0.52 2.39 17.82
N THR A 594 1.30 3.47 17.71
CA THR A 594 0.87 4.81 18.11
C THR A 594 -0.35 5.28 17.31
N PHE A 595 -0.46 4.86 16.04
CA PHE A 595 -1.52 5.32 15.14
C PHE A 595 -2.64 4.29 14.93
N ALA A 596 -2.29 3.01 14.88
CA ALA A 596 -3.25 1.94 14.64
C ALA A 596 -2.80 0.61 15.25
N GLU A 597 -3.76 -0.20 15.70
CA GLU A 597 -3.51 -1.61 15.97
C GLU A 597 -3.63 -2.41 14.67
N ALA A 598 -2.72 -3.37 14.44
CA ALA A 598 -2.74 -4.21 13.27
C ALA A 598 -3.06 -5.66 13.66
N PHE A 599 -4.08 -6.22 13.03
CA PHE A 599 -4.45 -7.62 13.15
C PHE A 599 -4.19 -8.33 11.84
N ARG A 600 -3.69 -9.57 11.88
CA ARG A 600 -3.65 -10.39 10.67
C ARG A 600 -5.08 -10.58 10.18
N CYS A 601 -5.31 -10.34 8.89
CA CYS A 601 -6.60 -10.58 8.28
C CYS A 601 -6.97 -12.07 8.44
N PRO A 602 -8.14 -12.40 9.03
CA PRO A 602 -8.54 -13.78 9.27
C PRO A 602 -8.86 -14.51 7.95
N LEU A 603 -9.24 -13.80 6.89
CA LEU A 603 -9.52 -14.41 5.58
C LEU A 603 -8.25 -14.88 4.86
N CYS A 604 -7.23 -14.02 4.73
CA CYS A 604 -5.99 -14.34 4.01
C CYS A 604 -4.80 -14.69 4.92
N GLN A 605 -4.99 -14.68 6.23
CA GLN A 605 -3.97 -14.98 7.25
C GLN A 605 -2.71 -14.09 7.18
N GLY A 606 -2.82 -12.86 6.67
CA GLY A 606 -1.66 -11.98 6.47
C GLY A 606 -1.07 -11.99 5.06
N ARG A 607 -1.57 -12.85 4.16
CA ARG A 607 -1.04 -12.95 2.78
C ARG A 607 -1.43 -11.77 1.90
N GLY A 608 -2.53 -11.08 2.17
CA GLY A 608 -3.05 -10.02 1.29
C GLY A 608 -3.58 -10.54 -0.07
N SER A 609 -3.10 -11.68 -0.57
CA SER A 609 -3.70 -12.44 -1.66
C SER A 609 -4.44 -13.66 -1.12
N LEU A 610 -5.53 -14.02 -1.79
CA LEU A 610 -6.30 -15.22 -1.48
C LEU A 610 -5.68 -16.47 -2.13
N MET A 611 -5.04 -16.32 -3.29
CA MET A 611 -4.34 -17.42 -3.97
C MET A 611 -2.82 -17.27 -3.85
N ARG A 612 -2.08 -18.38 -3.96
CA ARG A 612 -0.62 -18.41 -3.79
C ARG A 612 0.16 -17.92 -5.00
N HIS A 613 -0.24 -18.31 -6.21
CA HIS A 613 0.48 -17.97 -7.45
C HIS A 613 -0.27 -16.97 -8.33
N VAL A 614 -1.51 -16.67 -7.96
CA VAL A 614 -2.32 -15.63 -8.60
C VAL A 614 -2.58 -14.52 -7.59
N ALA A 615 -2.13 -13.30 -7.87
CA ALA A 615 -2.41 -12.12 -7.05
C ALA A 615 -3.88 -11.75 -7.19
N PHE A 616 -4.69 -12.33 -6.32
CA PHE A 616 -6.12 -12.05 -6.19
C PHE A 616 -6.33 -11.37 -4.83
N PRO A 617 -6.48 -10.04 -4.81
CA PRO A 617 -6.42 -9.28 -3.56
C PRO A 617 -7.54 -9.71 -2.62
N CYS A 618 -7.19 -9.84 -1.34
CA CYS A 618 -8.12 -10.21 -0.30
C CYS A 618 -9.14 -9.09 -0.09
N THR A 619 -10.43 -9.41 -0.24
CA THR A 619 -11.50 -8.42 -0.18
C THR A 619 -11.71 -7.84 1.22
N GLU A 620 -11.48 -8.63 2.26
CA GLU A 620 -11.69 -8.21 3.66
C GLU A 620 -10.63 -7.19 4.13
N CYS A 621 -9.37 -7.34 3.69
CA CYS A 621 -8.30 -6.41 4.04
C CYS A 621 -7.83 -5.54 2.87
N SER A 622 -8.63 -5.49 1.79
CA SER A 622 -8.29 -4.77 0.55
C SER A 622 -6.87 -5.06 0.04
N GLY A 623 -6.41 -6.31 0.16
CA GLY A 623 -5.09 -6.73 -0.31
C GLY A 623 -3.91 -6.47 0.63
N ILE A 624 -4.08 -5.70 1.71
CA ILE A 624 -2.98 -5.30 2.62
C ILE A 624 -2.45 -6.50 3.43
N GLY A 625 -3.31 -7.47 3.73
CA GLY A 625 -3.03 -8.60 4.62
C GLY A 625 -3.27 -8.30 6.09
N LEU A 626 -3.48 -7.03 6.45
CA LEU A 626 -3.74 -6.58 7.82
C LEU A 626 -5.09 -5.87 7.88
N ILE A 627 -5.82 -6.08 8.97
CA ILE A 627 -6.94 -5.23 9.38
C ILE A 627 -6.39 -4.21 10.35
N LEU A 628 -6.50 -2.94 10.01
CA LEU A 628 -6.04 -1.85 10.87
C LEU A 628 -7.19 -1.29 11.69
N GLN A 629 -6.95 -1.06 12.97
CA GLN A 629 -7.87 -0.41 13.88
C GLN A 629 -7.32 0.97 14.27
N PRO A 630 -7.90 2.07 13.77
CA PRO A 630 -7.40 3.42 14.06
C PRO A 630 -7.50 3.74 15.55
N LYS A 631 -6.47 4.36 16.13
CA LYS A 631 -6.52 4.76 17.55
C LYS A 631 -7.51 5.88 17.84
N SER A 632 -7.73 6.78 16.88
CA SER A 632 -8.66 7.91 17.07
C SER A 632 -10.15 7.50 17.05
N ASP A 633 -10.49 6.41 16.36
CA ASP A 633 -11.83 5.82 16.35
C ASP A 633 -11.74 4.32 16.04
N PRO A 634 -11.65 3.46 17.08
CA PRO A 634 -11.48 2.02 16.92
C PRO A 634 -12.68 1.31 16.28
N SER A 635 -13.84 1.97 16.12
CA SER A 635 -15.03 1.41 15.49
C SER A 635 -14.96 1.43 13.96
N LYS A 636 -14.09 2.28 13.39
CA LYS A 636 -13.96 2.48 11.94
C LYS A 636 -12.99 1.47 11.34
N LEU A 637 -13.40 0.21 11.29
CA LEU A 637 -12.66 -0.86 10.60
C LEU A 637 -13.02 -0.90 9.11
N LEU A 638 -12.02 -1.13 8.27
CA LEU A 638 -12.24 -1.55 6.89
C LEU A 638 -12.48 -3.07 6.90
N LYS A 639 -13.72 -3.48 6.65
CA LYS A 639 -14.16 -4.88 6.53
C LYS A 639 -14.88 -5.11 5.22
#